data_AF-A0A396HCL0-F1
#
_entry.id   AF-A0A396HCL0-F1
#
_cell.length_a   1.000
_cell.length_b   1.000
_cell.length_c   1.000
_cell.angle_alpha   90.00
_cell.angle_beta   90.00
_cell.angle_gamma   90.00
#
_symmetry.space_group_name_H-M   'P 1'
#
loop_
_entity.id
_entity.type
_entity.pdbx_description
1 polymer ?
#
loop_
_entity_poly.entity_id
_entity_poly.type
_entity_poly.pdbx_seq_one_letter_code
_entity_poly.pdbx_strand_id
1 'polypeptide(L)'
;MLANGGNTSSVVSDISRKRCFDELSNQVGFSTDWRYHPEMVRKRYDQSINKTIPPKVAVSLIDSFRRDQIEEHISSLRKESDQIISEDQAGIDANTCNLCKRERLYFAKVPLFCLCCGARIKKIYFCKKEEEFVAQGCICSVCYNSVKGENVAFNGTSISKKNLAKRNNDEVIEEPWVECNKCERWQHQICALYNKKADSDCSAEYICPLCRLKESRFVPLPKAANFGAKDLTRTVLSDHLEKRLFERLMQERKNWEKDEVLAAESLSIREVLSVDKQLKVNKQFLDIIPEENYPTEFSYRSRVILLFQKIEGVDVCIFGMYVQEFGSECGGNPNQRCVYISYLDSVKYFRPKQRTKSGEALRTFVYHEILIGYLDFCKERGFSTCYIWACPPKKGDDYILYCHPKEQKTPKNDKLRHWYLSMLKKANKENIVVGLTNVYDHFFVPTEKRNSKVTASRLPYFDGDWWCSNAVVVAKTLEKENRADYEKLLKQVSNRTVKDMGHAKPSKDILVMQKVGQNILPTKENFLVAHLRYSCMHCREVIVSGKRWFCTECKKFQECERCHSSEQHTLMNGEVHTLCQADVDDIPSDTKCNDIVLESELFENRDNFLIFCQKSQFQFDTLRRAKYSSMMILYHLHNPTVMTQNEHLLTQKFSTPVCQSENQESNEKMMVKLMNVLKHASQCCRHASNAEPCSYPNCSQIKKLFYHASKCEIRANRGCQHCKKIWFVLTAHSRNCKDLECRIPRCSDLKKHFEKRSMHSESSRRSEVLEAFIGQ
;
A
#
# COMPACT_ATOMS: atom_id res chain seq x y z
N MET A 1 55.50 36.23 -38.98
CA MET A 1 56.22 37.32 -38.27
C MET A 1 56.19 36.96 -36.79
N LEU A 2 57.23 36.26 -36.32
CA LEU A 2 58.36 36.77 -35.49
C LEU A 2 57.88 37.08 -34.06
N ALA A 3 58.07 36.25 -33.03
CA ALA A 3 59.27 35.65 -32.42
C ALA A 3 60.16 36.66 -31.65
N ASN A 4 60.39 36.34 -30.36
CA ASN A 4 61.53 36.62 -29.45
C ASN A 4 60.96 36.79 -28.01
N GLY A 5 61.30 35.99 -26.99
CA GLY A 5 62.63 35.68 -26.41
C GLY A 5 62.74 36.51 -25.11
N GLY A 6 63.17 36.09 -23.93
CA GLY A 6 63.87 34.93 -23.36
C GLY A 6 64.54 35.42 -22.04
N ASN A 7 64.95 34.48 -21.17
CA ASN A 7 65.86 34.60 -20.00
C ASN A 7 65.28 35.09 -18.64
N THR A 8 65.15 34.25 -17.60
CA THR A 8 66.10 33.45 -16.75
C THR A 8 66.60 34.19 -15.51
N SER A 9 66.27 33.69 -14.31
CA SER A 9 67.28 33.21 -13.35
C SER A 9 66.61 32.40 -12.23
N SER A 10 67.21 31.23 -12.01
CA SER A 10 66.93 30.23 -10.99
C SER A 10 67.93 30.36 -9.84
N VAL A 11 67.52 30.04 -8.62
CA VAL A 11 68.42 29.44 -7.62
C VAL A 11 67.79 28.14 -7.13
N VAL A 12 68.51 27.06 -7.41
CA VAL A 12 68.38 25.66 -6.95
C VAL A 12 69.17 25.57 -5.62
N SER A 13 68.73 24.89 -4.56
CA SER A 13 68.88 23.45 -4.28
C SER A 13 68.13 23.15 -2.95
N ASP A 14 67.57 21.98 -2.64
CA ASP A 14 68.20 20.65 -2.58
C ASP A 14 67.18 19.49 -2.61
N ILE A 15 67.47 18.53 -3.49
CA ILE A 15 67.62 17.06 -3.28
C ILE A 15 66.51 16.25 -2.55
N SER A 16 65.72 15.57 -3.40
CA SER A 16 65.45 14.11 -3.49
C SER A 16 64.61 13.29 -2.47
N ARG A 17 63.54 12.69 -3.04
CA ARG A 17 63.09 11.26 -2.98
C ARG A 17 62.98 10.56 -1.61
N LYS A 18 61.74 10.18 -1.23
CA LYS A 18 61.24 8.78 -1.26
C LYS A 18 59.82 8.66 -0.66
N ARG A 19 58.99 7.87 -1.37
CA ARG A 19 57.97 6.89 -0.93
C ARG A 19 57.25 7.17 0.41
N CYS A 20 55.95 7.42 0.36
CA CYS A 20 54.86 6.42 0.39
C CYS A 20 54.48 6.03 1.83
N PHE A 21 53.18 6.07 2.09
CA PHE A 21 52.46 5.64 3.30
C PHE A 21 52.49 6.59 4.51
N ASP A 22 51.36 7.31 4.61
CA ASP A 22 50.60 7.64 5.81
C ASP A 22 51.28 8.40 6.97
N GLU A 23 50.96 9.69 7.09
CA GLU A 23 50.15 10.24 8.19
C GLU A 23 50.09 11.78 8.16
N LEU A 24 48.90 12.32 7.86
CA LEU A 24 48.34 13.53 8.51
C LEU A 24 46.80 13.41 8.51
N SER A 25 46.31 12.25 8.96
CA SER A 25 45.12 12.20 9.80
C SER A 25 45.58 12.47 11.23
N ASN A 26 45.49 13.72 11.67
CA ASN A 26 45.56 14.09 13.08
C ASN A 26 44.84 15.42 13.35
N GLN A 27 43.51 15.33 13.34
CA GLN A 27 42.75 15.53 14.58
C GLN A 27 42.06 14.19 14.89
N VAL A 28 42.84 13.22 15.37
CA VAL A 28 42.43 11.88 15.82
C VAL A 28 42.35 11.95 17.35
N GLY A 29 41.47 11.27 18.05
CA GLY A 29 40.45 10.31 17.64
C GLY A 29 39.88 9.62 18.87
N PHE A 30 38.81 8.89 18.63
CA PHE A 30 38.12 8.07 19.62
C PHE A 30 39.04 6.99 20.20
N SER A 31 38.92 6.77 21.52
CA SER A 31 39.26 5.49 22.15
C SER A 31 37.98 4.89 22.75
N THR A 32 37.73 3.66 22.32
CA THR A 32 36.72 2.72 22.80
C THR A 32 37.19 2.03 24.08
N ASP A 33 36.36 1.97 25.13
CA ASP A 33 36.22 0.72 25.89
C ASP A 33 34.85 0.66 26.59
N TRP A 34 34.05 -0.35 26.22
CA TRP A 34 32.79 -0.71 26.85
C TRP A 34 33.04 -1.86 27.82
N ARG A 35 32.92 -1.63 29.14
CA ARG A 35 32.72 -2.70 30.12
C ARG A 35 31.60 -2.36 31.11
N TYR A 36 30.55 -3.19 31.05
CA TYR A 36 29.72 -3.72 32.13
C TYR A 36 29.58 -2.95 33.47
N HIS A 37 28.35 -2.43 33.71
CA HIS A 37 27.49 -2.54 34.92
C HIS A 37 27.98 -2.08 36.33
N PRO A 38 27.10 -1.93 37.35
CA PRO A 38 26.03 -0.93 37.60
C PRO A 38 26.23 -0.21 38.96
N GLU A 39 25.25 0.59 39.40
CA GLU A 39 24.98 1.06 40.78
C GLU A 39 25.32 2.52 41.17
N MET A 40 24.22 3.25 41.45
CA MET A 40 23.97 4.18 42.57
C MET A 40 25.07 5.17 43.01
N VAL A 41 24.73 6.47 43.08
CA VAL A 41 24.40 7.16 44.35
C VAL A 41 23.85 8.58 44.09
N ARG A 42 22.70 8.81 44.73
CA ARG A 42 21.91 10.03 44.95
C ARG A 42 22.70 11.29 45.38
N LYS A 43 22.18 12.46 44.98
CA LYS A 43 21.71 13.63 45.78
C LYS A 43 21.81 14.91 44.91
N ARG A 44 20.95 15.92 44.95
CA ARG A 44 19.82 16.28 45.83
C ARG A 44 18.90 17.23 45.05
N TYR A 45 17.60 16.97 45.20
CA TYR A 45 16.48 17.85 44.86
C TYR A 45 16.48 19.11 45.74
N ASP A 46 16.07 20.24 45.17
CA ASP A 46 15.27 21.21 45.91
C ASP A 46 13.97 21.51 45.14
N GLN A 47 12.88 21.58 45.88
CA GLN A 47 11.51 21.49 45.41
C GLN A 47 10.93 22.88 45.09
N SER A 48 10.46 23.07 43.85
CA SER A 48 9.33 23.96 43.58
C SER A 48 8.30 23.18 42.75
N ILE A 49 7.21 22.81 43.41
CA ILE A 49 6.09 22.04 42.85
C ILE A 49 5.35 22.94 41.84
N ASN A 50 5.69 22.81 40.56
CA ASN A 50 4.72 23.04 39.49
C ASN A 50 4.08 21.68 39.19
N LYS A 51 2.78 21.55 39.51
CA LYS A 51 1.95 20.45 39.03
C LYS A 51 1.98 20.45 37.50
N THR A 52 2.87 19.66 36.90
CA THR A 52 2.87 19.38 35.47
C THR A 52 1.58 18.63 35.15
N ILE A 53 0.62 19.37 34.58
CA ILE A 53 -0.54 18.82 33.89
C ILE A 53 0.02 17.84 32.84
N PRO A 54 -0.45 16.57 32.78
CA PRO A 54 -0.03 15.66 31.71
C PRO A 54 -0.33 16.31 30.35
N PRO A 55 0.58 16.21 29.37
CA PRO A 55 0.43 16.94 28.11
C PRO A 55 -0.91 16.57 27.46
N LYS A 56 -1.73 17.58 27.13
CA LYS A 56 -2.99 17.39 26.40
C LYS A 56 -2.68 16.66 25.09
N VAL A 57 -3.21 15.45 24.91
CA VAL A 57 -3.05 14.68 23.66
C VAL A 57 -3.84 15.41 22.57
N ALA A 58 -3.15 15.81 21.50
CA ALA A 58 -3.80 16.42 20.34
C ALA A 58 -4.60 15.35 19.57
N VAL A 59 -5.93 15.46 19.56
CA VAL A 59 -6.84 14.49 18.94
C VAL A 59 -7.39 14.96 17.59
N SER A 60 -7.18 16.23 17.24
CA SER A 60 -7.38 16.75 15.89
C SER A 60 -6.06 17.22 15.31
N LEU A 61 -5.85 16.95 14.01
CA LEU A 61 -4.68 17.48 13.31
C LEU A 61 -4.67 19.02 13.27
N ILE A 62 -5.86 19.65 13.35
CA ILE A 62 -6.05 21.11 13.38
C ILE A 62 -5.34 21.76 14.57
N ASP A 63 -5.16 21.04 15.68
CA ASP A 63 -4.48 21.58 16.86
C ASP A 63 -3.00 21.91 16.61
N SER A 64 -2.44 21.41 15.50
CA SER A 64 -1.06 21.68 15.06
C SER A 64 -0.95 22.73 13.95
N PHE A 65 -2.07 23.22 13.41
CA PHE A 65 -2.10 24.12 12.25
C PHE A 65 -1.80 25.55 12.65
N ARG A 66 -1.28 26.36 11.72
CA ARG A 66 -1.28 27.81 11.89
C ARG A 66 -2.66 28.40 11.55
N ARG A 67 -2.88 29.65 11.96
CA ARG A 67 -4.13 30.38 11.71
C ARG A 67 -4.52 30.40 10.22
N ASP A 68 -3.57 30.71 9.34
CA ASP A 68 -3.75 30.75 7.87
C ASP A 68 -4.18 29.38 7.32
N GLN A 69 -3.58 28.30 7.80
CA GLN A 69 -3.91 26.93 7.36
C GLN A 69 -5.32 26.51 7.81
N ILE A 70 -5.73 26.93 9.01
CA ILE A 70 -7.10 26.69 9.50
C ILE A 70 -8.11 27.44 8.62
N GLU A 71 -7.85 28.71 8.31
CA GLU A 71 -8.70 29.53 7.46
C GLU A 71 -8.80 28.96 6.03
N GLU A 72 -7.67 28.53 5.45
CA GLU A 72 -7.63 27.90 4.12
C GLU A 72 -8.42 26.58 4.09
N HIS A 73 -8.25 25.72 5.10
CA HIS A 73 -8.98 24.46 5.22
C HIS A 73 -10.50 24.68 5.34
N ILE A 74 -10.94 25.62 6.19
CA ILE A 74 -12.36 25.97 6.33
C ILE A 74 -12.91 26.54 5.02
N SER A 75 -12.14 27.40 4.35
CA SER A 75 -12.52 27.97 3.05
C SER A 75 -12.72 26.87 2.00
N SER A 76 -11.78 25.92 1.90
CA SER A 76 -11.90 24.79 0.97
C SER A 76 -13.12 23.92 1.28
N LEU A 77 -13.41 23.66 2.56
CA LEU A 77 -14.59 22.89 2.95
C LEU A 77 -15.90 23.54 2.51
N ARG A 78 -15.98 24.88 2.55
CA ARG A 78 -17.16 25.65 2.13
C ARG A 78 -17.27 25.80 0.62
N LYS A 79 -16.14 26.01 -0.09
CA LYS A 79 -16.11 26.07 -1.56
C LYS A 79 -16.59 24.78 -2.20
N GLU A 80 -16.26 23.63 -1.61
CA GLU A 80 -16.85 22.36 -2.08
C GLU A 80 -18.38 22.38 -1.91
N SER A 81 -18.93 23.02 -0.86
CA SER A 81 -20.37 23.09 -0.59
C SER A 81 -21.12 23.92 -1.61
N ASP A 82 -20.57 25.05 -2.02
CA ASP A 82 -21.19 25.95 -3.00
C ASP A 82 -21.33 25.30 -4.40
N GLN A 83 -20.54 24.26 -4.71
CA GLN A 83 -20.66 23.49 -5.95
C GLN A 83 -21.86 22.51 -5.97
N ILE A 84 -22.61 22.39 -4.87
CA ILE A 84 -23.65 21.36 -4.68
C ILE A 84 -25.04 21.96 -4.35
N ILE A 85 -25.15 23.26 -4.03
CA ILE A 85 -26.42 23.86 -3.61
C ILE A 85 -27.15 24.44 -4.82
N SER A 86 -28.26 23.81 -5.22
CA SER A 86 -29.38 24.50 -5.86
C SER A 86 -30.01 25.44 -4.83
N GLU A 87 -30.30 26.67 -5.24
CA GLU A 87 -31.00 27.69 -4.45
C GLU A 87 -32.26 27.10 -3.81
N ASP A 88 -32.22 26.84 -2.50
CA ASP A 88 -33.29 27.16 -1.56
C ASP A 88 -32.94 26.70 -0.14
N GLN A 89 -33.42 27.49 0.83
CA GLN A 89 -33.42 27.29 2.30
C GLN A 89 -32.23 27.85 3.07
N ALA A 90 -32.25 29.18 3.24
CA ALA A 90 -31.60 29.86 4.34
C ALA A 90 -32.41 29.65 5.64
N GLY A 91 -32.01 28.65 6.44
CA GLY A 91 -32.42 28.46 7.82
C GLY A 91 -31.26 27.82 8.59
N ILE A 92 -30.80 28.45 9.67
CA ILE A 92 -29.73 27.91 10.52
C ILE A 92 -30.34 26.78 11.35
N ASP A 93 -30.34 25.56 10.81
CA ASP A 93 -30.83 24.38 11.52
C ASP A 93 -29.70 23.73 12.36
N ALA A 94 -30.08 23.16 13.51
CA ALA A 94 -29.19 22.55 14.49
C ALA A 94 -28.44 21.30 13.98
N ASN A 95 -28.82 20.80 12.80
CA ASN A 95 -28.29 19.59 12.16
C ASN A 95 -27.21 19.84 11.10
N THR A 96 -26.62 21.04 11.07
CA THR A 96 -25.59 21.39 10.08
C THR A 96 -24.18 21.37 10.67
N CYS A 97 -23.22 20.86 9.90
CA CYS A 97 -21.81 20.90 10.28
C CYS A 97 -21.32 22.34 10.34
N ASN A 98 -20.79 22.75 11.50
CA ASN A 98 -20.38 24.13 11.70
C ASN A 98 -19.22 24.58 10.78
N LEU A 99 -18.44 23.63 10.23
CA LEU A 99 -17.30 23.91 9.35
C LEU A 99 -17.70 24.03 7.87
N CYS A 100 -18.28 22.96 7.30
CA CYS A 100 -18.62 22.90 5.88
C CYS A 100 -20.04 23.40 5.54
N LYS A 101 -20.88 23.66 6.55
CA LYS A 101 -22.27 24.14 6.40
C LYS A 101 -23.21 23.19 5.67
N ARG A 102 -22.87 21.90 5.62
CA ARG A 102 -23.73 20.84 5.10
C ARG A 102 -24.35 20.03 6.23
N GLU A 103 -25.51 19.45 5.98
CA GLU A 103 -26.13 18.42 6.81
C GLU A 103 -25.39 17.08 6.68
N ARG A 104 -26.09 15.95 6.66
CA ARG A 104 -25.52 14.60 6.63
C ARG A 104 -24.76 14.32 5.33
N LEU A 105 -23.52 13.86 5.48
CA LEU A 105 -22.69 13.36 4.39
C LEU A 105 -22.55 11.85 4.46
N TYR A 106 -22.43 11.22 3.31
CA TYR A 106 -22.49 9.77 3.18
C TYR A 106 -21.29 9.24 2.40
N PHE A 107 -20.64 8.20 2.89
CA PHE A 107 -19.54 7.53 2.21
C PHE A 107 -19.98 6.98 0.85
N ALA A 108 -19.05 6.94 -0.10
CA ALA A 108 -19.27 6.22 -1.33
C ALA A 108 -19.44 4.72 -1.02
N LYS A 109 -20.35 4.05 -1.74
CA LYS A 109 -20.59 2.61 -1.58
C LYS A 109 -19.35 1.80 -1.93
N VAL A 110 -19.03 0.80 -1.11
CA VAL A 110 -17.95 -0.15 -1.38
C VAL A 110 -18.29 -0.94 -2.66
N PRO A 111 -17.43 -0.91 -3.69
CA PRO A 111 -17.67 -1.73 -4.88
C PRO A 111 -17.48 -3.21 -4.53
N LEU A 112 -18.54 -3.99 -4.68
CA LEU A 112 -18.51 -5.44 -4.47
C LEU A 112 -18.32 -6.15 -5.81
N PHE A 113 -17.47 -7.17 -5.84
CA PHE A 113 -17.22 -8.00 -7.01
C PHE A 113 -17.52 -9.47 -6.71
N CYS A 114 -18.05 -10.17 -7.70
CA CYS A 114 -18.34 -11.58 -7.60
C CYS A 114 -17.05 -12.38 -7.70
N LEU A 115 -16.78 -13.23 -6.71
CA LEU A 115 -15.66 -14.15 -6.69
C LEU A 115 -15.68 -15.06 -7.93
N CYS A 116 -16.84 -15.60 -8.31
CA CYS A 116 -16.93 -16.56 -9.42
C CYS A 116 -16.68 -15.99 -10.83
N CYS A 117 -17.16 -14.79 -11.13
CA CYS A 117 -17.12 -14.22 -12.49
C CYS A 117 -16.38 -12.89 -12.60
N GLY A 118 -15.89 -12.35 -11.47
CA GLY A 118 -15.25 -11.03 -11.40
C GLY A 118 -16.20 -9.85 -11.71
N ALA A 119 -17.49 -10.09 -11.92
CA ALA A 119 -18.44 -9.03 -12.26
C ALA A 119 -18.83 -8.21 -11.03
N ARG A 120 -19.00 -6.90 -11.22
CA ARG A 120 -19.46 -5.99 -10.17
C ARG A 120 -20.90 -6.28 -9.74
N ILE A 121 -21.11 -6.41 -8.44
CA ILE A 121 -22.40 -6.68 -7.80
C ILE A 121 -23.11 -5.36 -7.50
N LYS A 122 -24.27 -5.15 -8.14
CA LYS A 122 -25.04 -3.91 -8.01
C LYS A 122 -26.10 -3.92 -6.91
N LYS A 123 -26.69 -5.09 -6.62
CA LYS A 123 -27.82 -5.22 -5.69
C LYS A 123 -27.63 -6.40 -4.74
N ILE A 124 -27.96 -7.60 -5.18
CA ILE A 124 -27.99 -8.79 -4.31
C ILE A 124 -26.67 -9.55 -4.42
N TYR A 125 -26.11 -9.92 -3.28
CA TYR A 125 -24.96 -10.82 -3.18
C TYR A 125 -25.15 -11.85 -2.07
N PHE A 126 -24.29 -12.86 -2.11
CA PHE A 126 -24.20 -13.93 -1.14
C PHE A 126 -22.79 -13.96 -0.56
N CYS A 127 -22.64 -13.88 0.76
CA CYS A 127 -21.35 -13.95 1.46
C CYS A 127 -21.44 -14.89 2.66
N LYS A 128 -20.31 -15.30 3.26
CA LYS A 128 -20.32 -16.19 4.42
C LYS A 128 -21.04 -15.54 5.61
N LYS A 129 -21.79 -16.32 6.38
CA LYS A 129 -22.57 -15.87 7.55
C LYS A 129 -21.71 -15.24 8.66
N GLU A 130 -20.47 -15.72 8.83
CA GLU A 130 -19.56 -15.36 9.92
C GLU A 130 -18.59 -14.21 9.60
N GLU A 131 -18.62 -13.67 8.37
CA GLU A 131 -17.77 -12.54 7.99
C GLU A 131 -18.53 -11.22 8.22
N GLU A 132 -18.03 -10.41 9.15
CA GLU A 132 -18.51 -9.03 9.38
C GLU A 132 -18.20 -8.13 8.17
N PHE A 133 -17.10 -8.40 7.45
CA PHE A 133 -16.68 -7.61 6.31
C PHE A 133 -16.96 -8.31 4.98
N VAL A 134 -17.75 -7.64 4.16
CA VAL A 134 -18.44 -8.19 2.99
C VAL A 134 -17.57 -8.29 1.74
N ALA A 135 -16.49 -7.51 1.59
CA ALA A 135 -15.85 -7.36 0.28
C ALA A 135 -15.07 -8.59 -0.21
N GLN A 136 -14.73 -9.55 0.67
CA GLN A 136 -14.13 -10.82 0.30
C GLN A 136 -15.19 -11.93 0.27
N GLY A 137 -15.11 -12.82 -0.73
CA GLY A 137 -15.98 -14.00 -0.79
C GLY A 137 -17.42 -13.75 -1.24
N CYS A 138 -17.74 -12.59 -1.83
CA CYS A 138 -19.06 -12.31 -2.39
C CYS A 138 -19.35 -13.11 -3.66
N ILE A 139 -20.56 -13.65 -3.79
CA ILE A 139 -21.06 -14.30 -5.00
C ILE A 139 -22.28 -13.53 -5.50
N CYS A 140 -22.32 -13.17 -6.78
CA CYS A 140 -23.49 -12.51 -7.36
C CYS A 140 -24.67 -13.47 -7.49
N SER A 141 -25.88 -12.92 -7.58
CA SER A 141 -27.10 -13.73 -7.76
C SER A 141 -27.03 -14.65 -8.97
N VAL A 142 -26.43 -14.21 -10.08
CA VAL A 142 -26.29 -15.01 -11.30
C VAL A 142 -25.43 -16.25 -11.05
N CYS A 143 -24.24 -16.08 -10.49
CA CYS A 143 -23.33 -17.19 -10.20
C CYS A 143 -23.84 -18.11 -9.08
N TYR A 144 -24.53 -17.56 -8.08
CA TYR A 144 -25.16 -18.37 -7.04
C TYR A 144 -26.27 -19.27 -7.61
N ASN A 145 -27.09 -18.72 -8.51
CA ASN A 145 -28.22 -19.43 -9.13
C ASN A 145 -27.79 -20.39 -10.24
N SER A 146 -26.66 -20.15 -10.93
CA SER A 146 -26.17 -21.03 -12.00
C SER A 146 -25.68 -22.39 -11.49
N VAL A 147 -25.33 -22.48 -10.20
CA VAL A 147 -24.92 -23.73 -9.57
C VAL A 147 -26.17 -24.51 -9.13
N LYS A 148 -26.41 -25.69 -9.71
CA LYS A 148 -27.53 -26.57 -9.34
C LYS A 148 -27.28 -27.38 -8.04
N GLY A 149 -26.02 -27.53 -7.63
CA GLY A 149 -25.64 -28.27 -6.41
C GLY A 149 -25.68 -27.44 -5.11
N GLU A 150 -25.48 -28.11 -3.98
CA GLU A 150 -25.44 -27.50 -2.64
C GLU A 150 -24.20 -26.63 -2.40
N ASN A 151 -23.13 -26.81 -3.18
CA ASN A 151 -21.86 -26.14 -3.00
C ASN A 151 -21.48 -25.31 -4.24
N VAL A 152 -21.04 -24.08 -4.03
CA VAL A 152 -20.45 -23.21 -5.05
C VAL A 152 -18.94 -23.42 -5.05
N ALA A 153 -18.40 -24.02 -6.11
CA ALA A 153 -16.97 -24.26 -6.27
C ALA A 153 -16.30 -23.11 -7.04
N PHE A 154 -15.19 -22.59 -6.52
CA PHE A 154 -14.36 -21.59 -7.19
C PHE A 154 -12.89 -21.68 -6.75
N ASN A 155 -11.95 -21.62 -7.70
CA ASN A 155 -10.49 -21.72 -7.46
C ASN A 155 -10.08 -22.86 -6.50
N GLY A 156 -10.65 -24.06 -6.67
CA GLY A 156 -10.34 -25.23 -5.83
C GLY A 156 -10.97 -25.19 -4.42
N THR A 157 -11.69 -24.13 -4.06
CA THR A 157 -12.43 -24.03 -2.79
C THR A 157 -13.93 -24.24 -3.04
N SER A 158 -14.58 -25.06 -2.22
CA SER A 158 -16.01 -25.35 -2.32
C SER A 158 -16.74 -24.77 -1.12
N ILE A 159 -17.70 -23.86 -1.35
CA ILE A 159 -18.45 -23.18 -0.28
C ILE A 159 -19.90 -23.66 -0.32
N SER A 160 -20.39 -24.21 0.79
CA SER A 160 -21.80 -24.60 0.89
C SER A 160 -22.73 -23.39 0.88
N LYS A 161 -23.80 -23.49 0.08
CA LYS A 161 -24.88 -22.49 0.02
C LYS A 161 -25.54 -22.27 1.38
N LYS A 162 -25.59 -23.29 2.24
CA LYS A 162 -26.14 -23.20 3.61
C LYS A 162 -25.35 -22.23 4.50
N ASN A 163 -24.07 -22.00 4.18
CA ASN A 163 -23.17 -21.10 4.91
C ASN A 163 -23.16 -19.68 4.33
N LEU A 164 -23.90 -19.43 3.25
CA LEU A 164 -24.02 -18.13 2.61
C LEU A 164 -25.29 -17.42 3.09
N ALA A 165 -25.16 -16.12 3.36
CA ALA A 165 -26.27 -15.21 3.65
C ALA A 165 -26.52 -14.33 2.43
N LYS A 166 -27.80 -14.22 2.03
CA LYS A 166 -28.24 -13.23 1.05
C LYS A 166 -28.22 -11.85 1.69
N ARG A 167 -27.56 -10.89 1.05
CA ARG A 167 -27.50 -9.50 1.50
C ARG A 167 -27.73 -8.54 0.33
N ASN A 168 -28.10 -7.30 0.65
CA ASN A 168 -28.32 -6.23 -0.31
C ASN A 168 -27.18 -5.21 -0.24
N ASN A 169 -26.75 -4.72 -1.40
CA ASN A 169 -25.72 -3.69 -1.57
C ASN A 169 -26.34 -2.27 -1.58
N ASP A 170 -27.30 -2.04 -0.68
CA ASP A 170 -28.07 -0.80 -0.62
C ASP A 170 -27.63 0.09 0.55
N GLU A 171 -26.92 -0.47 1.52
CA GLU A 171 -26.46 0.24 2.71
C GLU A 171 -25.49 1.37 2.35
N VAL A 172 -25.77 2.56 2.87
CA VAL A 172 -24.94 3.75 2.74
C VAL A 172 -24.57 4.20 4.14
N ILE A 173 -23.28 4.36 4.39
CA ILE A 173 -22.77 4.70 5.72
C ILE A 173 -22.69 6.22 5.83
N GLU A 174 -23.33 6.78 6.85
CA GLU A 174 -23.22 8.20 7.20
C GLU A 174 -21.82 8.50 7.78
N GLU A 175 -21.29 9.68 7.47
CA GLU A 175 -20.05 10.15 8.07
C GLU A 175 -20.23 10.41 9.57
N PRO A 176 -19.26 9.99 10.41
CA PRO A 176 -19.35 10.24 11.83
C PRO A 176 -19.21 11.72 12.17
N TRP A 177 -19.79 12.11 13.30
CA TRP A 177 -19.80 13.46 13.83
C TRP A 177 -18.98 13.57 15.11
N VAL A 178 -18.45 14.75 15.38
CA VAL A 178 -17.76 15.11 16.63
C VAL A 178 -18.30 16.46 17.12
N GLU A 179 -18.48 16.59 18.44
CA GLU A 179 -18.99 17.80 19.09
C GLU A 179 -17.84 18.59 19.71
N CYS A 180 -17.84 19.91 19.51
CA CYS A 180 -16.83 20.77 20.11
C CYS A 180 -17.10 21.03 21.59
N ASN A 181 -16.12 20.77 22.46
CA ASN A 181 -16.23 21.03 23.90
C ASN A 181 -16.34 22.52 24.29
N LYS A 182 -16.09 23.45 23.36
CA LYS A 182 -16.12 24.91 23.63
C LYS A 182 -17.40 25.60 23.17
N CYS A 183 -17.93 25.23 22.01
CA CYS A 183 -19.13 25.86 21.46
C CYS A 183 -20.31 24.91 21.33
N GLU A 184 -20.15 23.64 21.68
CA GLU A 184 -21.19 22.60 21.68
C GLU A 184 -21.86 22.41 20.30
N ARG A 185 -21.22 22.89 19.24
CA ARG A 185 -21.67 22.66 17.87
C ARG A 185 -21.06 21.39 17.32
N TRP A 186 -21.82 20.71 16.48
CA TRP A 186 -21.40 19.50 15.77
C TRP A 186 -20.61 19.80 14.49
N GLN A 187 -19.67 18.90 14.18
CA GLN A 187 -18.91 18.89 12.93
C GLN A 187 -18.79 17.46 12.42
N HIS A 188 -18.72 17.27 11.10
CA HIS A 188 -18.26 16.00 10.56
C HIS A 188 -16.83 15.72 11.05
N GLN A 189 -16.59 14.48 11.50
CA GLN A 189 -15.28 14.02 11.96
C GLN A 189 -14.18 14.25 10.91
N ILE A 190 -14.51 14.04 9.63
CA ILE A 190 -13.62 14.27 8.48
C ILE A 190 -13.31 15.77 8.32
N CYS A 191 -14.33 16.64 8.42
CA CYS A 191 -14.12 18.09 8.35
C CYS A 191 -13.26 18.62 9.51
N ALA A 192 -13.43 18.02 10.69
CA ALA A 192 -12.68 18.32 11.89
C ALA A 192 -11.25 17.76 11.89
N LEU A 193 -10.89 16.89 10.93
CA LEU A 193 -9.64 16.10 10.94
C LEU A 193 -9.41 15.43 12.32
N TYR A 194 -10.48 14.85 12.87
CA TYR A 194 -10.49 14.26 14.21
C TYR A 194 -10.07 12.80 14.17
N ASN A 195 -8.97 12.46 14.84
CA ASN A 195 -8.48 11.10 14.96
C ASN A 195 -9.09 10.41 16.18
N LYS A 196 -10.22 9.71 15.96
CA LYS A 196 -10.88 8.93 17.01
C LYS A 196 -9.98 7.85 17.63
N LYS A 197 -8.98 7.33 16.92
CA LYS A 197 -8.08 6.29 17.45
C LYS A 197 -7.05 6.86 18.44
N ALA A 198 -6.70 8.15 18.31
CA ALA A 198 -5.84 8.83 19.28
C ALA A 198 -6.58 9.18 20.58
N ASP A 199 -7.91 9.14 20.59
CA ASP A 199 -8.77 9.32 21.76
C ASP A 199 -9.29 7.99 22.30
N SER A 200 -8.37 7.04 22.59
CA SER A 200 -8.73 5.67 22.99
C SER A 200 -9.61 5.62 24.25
N ASP A 201 -9.47 6.61 25.14
CA ASP A 201 -10.17 6.69 26.42
C ASP A 201 -11.40 7.62 26.41
N CYS A 202 -11.74 8.22 25.26
CA CYS A 202 -12.79 9.24 25.13
C CYS A 202 -12.66 10.39 26.14
N SER A 203 -11.43 10.77 26.46
CA SER A 203 -11.11 11.73 27.53
C SER A 203 -10.51 13.02 27.01
N ALA A 204 -10.14 13.06 25.73
CA ALA A 204 -9.56 14.24 25.13
C ALA A 204 -10.62 15.32 24.85
N GLU A 205 -10.28 16.57 25.17
CA GLU A 205 -11.08 17.73 24.80
C GLU A 205 -10.83 18.08 23.32
N TYR A 206 -11.86 18.07 22.51
CA TYR A 206 -11.81 18.55 21.13
C TYR A 206 -12.35 19.99 21.01
N ILE A 207 -11.52 20.87 20.47
CA ILE A 207 -11.88 22.27 20.18
C ILE A 207 -11.90 22.46 18.67
N CYS A 208 -13.05 22.87 18.13
CA CYS A 208 -13.22 22.98 16.68
C CYS A 208 -12.38 24.10 16.05
N PRO A 209 -12.06 24.00 14.75
CA PRO A 209 -11.29 25.00 14.01
C PRO A 209 -11.77 26.46 14.21
N LEU A 210 -13.08 26.70 14.18
CA LEU A 210 -13.64 28.05 14.35
C LEU A 210 -13.43 28.60 15.77
N CYS A 211 -13.47 27.72 16.78
CA CYS A 211 -13.20 28.09 18.16
C CYS A 211 -11.71 28.39 18.38
N ARG A 212 -10.82 27.64 17.73
CA ARG A 212 -9.38 27.89 17.71
C ARG A 212 -9.04 29.26 17.10
N LEU A 213 -9.68 29.64 16.00
CA LEU A 213 -9.48 30.96 15.38
C LEU A 213 -9.89 32.14 16.28
N LYS A 214 -10.78 31.92 17.25
CA LYS A 214 -11.23 32.96 18.21
C LYS A 214 -10.30 33.09 19.42
N GLU A 215 -9.33 32.20 19.61
CA GLU A 215 -8.39 32.26 20.74
C GLU A 215 -7.30 33.31 20.48
N SER A 216 -7.17 34.27 21.40
CA SER A 216 -6.26 35.42 21.29
C SER A 216 -4.78 35.06 21.38
N ARG A 217 -4.45 33.88 21.94
CA ARG A 217 -3.10 33.30 22.01
C ARG A 217 -3.12 31.88 21.46
N PHE A 218 -3.30 31.77 20.16
CA PHE A 218 -3.19 30.48 19.49
C PHE A 218 -1.71 30.06 19.42
N VAL A 219 -1.32 29.12 20.28
CA VAL A 219 -0.01 28.44 20.20
C VAL A 219 -0.29 27.02 19.69
N PRO A 220 0.21 26.64 18.51
CA PRO A 220 0.09 25.26 18.03
C PRO A 220 0.55 24.29 19.12
N LEU A 221 -0.23 23.26 19.41
CA LEU A 221 0.19 22.25 20.39
C LEU A 221 1.44 21.53 19.85
N PRO A 222 2.42 21.18 20.72
CA PRO A 222 3.60 20.44 20.31
C PRO A 222 3.21 19.16 19.56
N LYS A 223 3.94 18.84 18.47
CA LYS A 223 3.69 17.72 17.55
C LYS A 223 3.75 16.32 18.16
N ALA A 224 3.80 16.18 19.48
CA ALA A 224 4.15 14.95 20.18
C ALA A 224 3.25 13.72 19.84
N ALA A 225 2.15 13.89 19.10
CA ALA A 225 1.30 12.81 18.58
C ALA A 225 0.94 12.89 17.08
N ASN A 226 1.39 13.92 16.34
CA ASN A 226 0.98 14.18 14.94
C ASN A 226 2.21 14.28 14.02
N PHE A 227 2.79 13.12 13.71
CA PHE A 227 3.90 13.00 12.78
C PHE A 227 3.41 13.10 11.32
N GLY A 228 4.06 13.95 10.53
CA GLY A 228 3.76 14.13 9.11
C GLY A 228 4.47 13.10 8.23
N ALA A 229 4.27 13.23 6.92
CA ALA A 229 4.94 12.36 5.95
C ALA A 229 6.48 12.51 5.99
N LYS A 230 6.96 13.74 6.20
CA LYS A 230 8.39 14.03 6.29
C LYS A 230 9.08 13.35 7.49
N ASP A 231 8.31 13.04 8.52
CA ASP A 231 8.79 12.47 9.77
C ASP A 231 8.87 10.93 9.71
N LEU A 232 8.37 10.31 8.63
CA LEU A 232 8.58 8.88 8.36
C LEU A 232 10.06 8.58 8.09
N THR A 233 10.46 7.34 8.40
CA THR A 233 11.82 6.82 8.15
C THR A 233 12.26 7.11 6.72
N ARG A 234 13.48 7.64 6.58
CA ARG A 234 14.12 7.90 5.29
C ARG A 234 14.92 6.67 4.86
N THR A 235 14.93 6.40 3.56
CA THR A 235 15.73 5.34 2.93
C THR A 235 16.62 5.94 1.85
N VAL A 236 17.65 5.22 1.41
CA VAL A 236 18.52 5.68 0.31
C VAL A 236 17.67 5.91 -0.95
N LEU A 237 16.70 5.04 -1.23
CA LEU A 237 15.76 5.24 -2.32
C LEU A 237 14.91 6.50 -2.13
N SER A 238 14.33 6.72 -0.95
CA SER A 238 13.54 7.93 -0.66
C SER A 238 14.36 9.19 -0.91
N ASP A 239 15.60 9.21 -0.44
CA ASP A 239 16.52 10.34 -0.54
C ASP A 239 16.98 10.59 -1.98
N HIS A 240 17.27 9.53 -2.74
CA HIS A 240 17.61 9.61 -4.15
C HIS A 240 16.46 10.24 -4.97
N LEU A 241 15.23 9.77 -4.74
CA LEU A 241 14.04 10.28 -5.43
C LEU A 241 13.73 11.74 -5.07
N GLU A 242 13.80 12.10 -3.78
CA GLU A 242 13.58 13.47 -3.34
C GLU A 242 14.63 14.43 -3.90
N LYS A 243 15.91 14.06 -3.83
CA LYS A 243 17.02 14.85 -4.37
C LYS A 243 16.78 15.16 -5.85
N ARG A 244 16.58 14.12 -6.67
CA ARG A 244 16.32 14.29 -8.11
C ARG A 244 15.11 15.19 -8.36
N LEU A 245 13.98 14.91 -7.70
CA LEU A 245 12.75 15.66 -7.91
C LEU A 245 12.93 17.14 -7.59
N PHE A 246 13.58 17.47 -6.47
CA PHE A 246 13.80 18.86 -6.08
C PHE A 246 14.78 19.57 -7.03
N GLU A 247 15.86 18.92 -7.46
CA GLU A 247 16.78 19.48 -8.46
C GLU A 247 16.05 19.79 -9.77
N ARG A 248 15.20 18.87 -10.23
CA ARG A 248 14.41 19.04 -11.47
C ARG A 248 13.35 20.12 -11.34
N LEU A 249 12.65 20.21 -10.20
CA LEU A 249 11.71 21.31 -9.93
C LEU A 249 12.42 22.67 -9.85
N MET A 250 13.64 22.72 -9.31
CA MET A 250 14.45 23.94 -9.27
C MET A 250 14.90 24.37 -10.67
N GLN A 251 15.32 23.43 -11.52
CA GLN A 251 15.64 23.69 -12.92
C GLN A 251 14.42 24.19 -13.69
N GLU A 252 13.27 23.56 -13.51
CA GLU A 252 12.03 24.01 -14.13
C GLU A 252 11.69 25.44 -13.74
N ARG A 253 11.82 25.82 -12.46
CA ARG A 253 11.60 27.22 -12.02
C ARG A 253 12.57 28.19 -12.67
N LYS A 254 13.87 27.89 -12.71
CA LYS A 254 14.89 28.74 -13.35
C LYS A 254 14.62 28.97 -14.84
N ASN A 255 13.96 28.03 -15.49
CA ASN A 255 13.60 28.17 -16.90
C ASN A 255 12.48 29.20 -17.14
N TRP A 256 11.76 29.64 -16.11
CA TRP A 256 10.77 30.71 -16.20
C TRP A 256 11.40 32.07 -15.88
N GLU A 257 11.15 33.05 -16.74
CA GLU A 257 11.69 34.41 -16.62
C GLU A 257 10.92 35.29 -15.61
N LYS A 258 9.86 34.76 -14.98
CA LYS A 258 8.99 35.50 -14.04
C LYS A 258 9.04 34.90 -12.64
N ASP A 259 9.15 35.75 -11.62
CA ASP A 259 9.13 35.39 -10.21
C ASP A 259 7.77 34.83 -9.70
N GLU A 260 6.70 34.92 -10.51
CA GLU A 260 5.34 34.53 -10.13
C GLU A 260 5.00 33.03 -10.32
N VAL A 261 5.98 32.17 -10.59
CA VAL A 261 5.70 30.72 -10.77
C VAL A 261 5.50 30.07 -9.41
N LEU A 262 4.25 29.70 -9.10
CA LEU A 262 3.91 28.98 -7.88
C LEU A 262 4.73 27.69 -7.78
N ALA A 263 5.43 27.55 -6.67
CA ALA A 263 6.23 26.39 -6.37
C ALA A 263 5.35 25.18 -6.00
N ALA A 264 5.66 23.99 -6.55
CA ALA A 264 5.20 22.76 -5.92
C ALA A 264 6.02 22.57 -4.63
N GLU A 265 5.51 23.09 -3.53
CA GLU A 265 6.17 23.02 -2.22
C GLU A 265 5.69 21.83 -1.41
N SER A 266 6.50 21.48 -0.40
CA SER A 266 6.14 20.51 0.64
C SER A 266 5.77 19.12 0.10
N LEU A 267 6.57 18.65 -0.87
CA LEU A 267 6.51 17.26 -1.32
C LEU A 267 7.36 16.38 -0.40
N SER A 268 6.92 15.15 -0.16
CA SER A 268 7.71 14.15 0.54
C SER A 268 7.51 12.79 -0.10
N ILE A 269 8.61 12.13 -0.47
CA ILE A 269 8.59 10.78 -1.05
C ILE A 269 9.10 9.83 0.03
N ARG A 270 8.32 8.79 0.33
CA ARG A 270 8.68 7.80 1.35
C ARG A 270 8.48 6.40 0.84
N GLU A 271 9.52 5.59 0.99
CA GLU A 271 9.41 4.15 0.98
C GLU A 271 8.75 3.69 2.28
N VAL A 272 7.63 2.96 2.18
CA VAL A 272 6.84 2.50 3.33
C VAL A 272 6.85 0.97 3.48
N LEU A 273 7.44 0.28 2.51
CA LEU A 273 7.68 -1.16 2.53
C LEU A 273 8.96 -1.43 1.74
N SER A 274 9.82 -2.28 2.27
CA SER A 274 10.98 -2.86 1.59
C SER A 274 11.27 -4.21 2.23
N VAL A 275 10.73 -5.29 1.64
CA VAL A 275 10.79 -6.65 2.18
C VAL A 275 11.18 -7.65 1.11
N ASP A 276 11.96 -8.66 1.49
CA ASP A 276 12.28 -9.79 0.60
C ASP A 276 11.14 -10.79 0.57
N LYS A 277 10.82 -11.27 -0.63
CA LYS A 277 9.74 -12.22 -0.90
C LYS A 277 10.22 -13.34 -1.79
N GLN A 278 9.49 -14.45 -1.73
CA GLN A 278 9.69 -15.61 -2.61
C GLN A 278 8.47 -15.76 -3.52
N LEU A 279 8.69 -15.64 -4.82
CA LEU A 279 7.68 -15.89 -5.84
C LEU A 279 7.74 -17.35 -6.26
N LYS A 280 6.81 -18.16 -5.75
CA LYS A 280 6.66 -19.57 -6.17
C LYS A 280 6.08 -19.65 -7.58
N VAL A 281 6.73 -20.41 -8.45
CA VAL A 281 6.27 -20.65 -9.82
C VAL A 281 5.08 -21.61 -9.78
N ASN A 282 4.04 -21.30 -10.54
CA ASN A 282 2.87 -22.16 -10.62
C ASN A 282 3.27 -23.54 -11.19
N LYS A 283 2.86 -24.64 -10.53
CA LYS A 283 3.17 -26.01 -11.00
C LYS A 283 2.76 -26.23 -12.47
N GLN A 284 1.60 -25.72 -12.86
CA GLN A 284 1.10 -25.86 -14.23
C GLN A 284 1.91 -25.04 -15.23
N PHE A 285 2.62 -24.01 -14.77
CA PHE A 285 3.59 -23.30 -15.58
C PHE A 285 4.88 -24.10 -15.75
N LEU A 286 5.38 -24.72 -14.68
CA LEU A 286 6.52 -25.64 -14.74
C LEU A 286 6.25 -26.82 -15.68
N ASP A 287 5.03 -27.37 -15.67
CA ASP A 287 4.60 -28.47 -16.56
C ASP A 287 4.58 -28.08 -18.06
N ILE A 288 4.75 -26.80 -18.40
CA ILE A 288 4.90 -26.32 -19.79
C ILE A 288 6.36 -26.41 -20.23
N ILE A 289 7.29 -26.15 -19.30
CA ILE A 289 8.71 -25.97 -19.58
C ILE A 289 9.38 -27.35 -19.64
N PRO A 290 10.03 -27.69 -20.76
CA PRO A 290 10.72 -28.97 -20.91
C PRO A 290 12.09 -29.02 -20.21
N GLU A 291 12.62 -27.86 -19.78
CA GLU A 291 13.94 -27.73 -19.16
C GLU A 291 13.86 -28.04 -17.66
N GLU A 292 14.58 -29.07 -17.20
CA GLU A 292 14.61 -29.48 -15.78
C GLU A 292 15.25 -28.44 -14.84
N ASN A 293 15.93 -27.43 -15.39
CA ASN A 293 16.70 -26.43 -14.63
C ASN A 293 15.99 -25.08 -14.47
N TYR A 294 14.71 -24.96 -14.84
CA TYR A 294 13.97 -23.71 -14.60
C TYR A 294 13.71 -23.54 -13.09
N PRO A 295 13.97 -22.35 -12.50
CA PRO A 295 13.77 -22.14 -11.07
C PRO A 295 12.32 -22.38 -10.64
N THR A 296 12.12 -23.10 -9.52
CA THR A 296 10.80 -23.34 -8.94
C THR A 296 10.29 -22.15 -8.12
N GLU A 297 11.19 -21.25 -7.73
CA GLU A 297 10.89 -19.99 -7.07
C GLU A 297 11.93 -18.92 -7.43
N PHE A 298 11.50 -17.66 -7.35
CA PHE A 298 12.35 -16.49 -7.55
C PHE A 298 12.31 -15.59 -6.33
N SER A 299 13.48 -15.30 -5.75
CA SER A 299 13.63 -14.28 -4.72
C SER A 299 13.54 -12.89 -5.35
N TYR A 300 12.81 -11.99 -4.70
CA TYR A 300 12.71 -10.60 -5.12
C TYR A 300 12.46 -9.69 -3.92
N ARG A 301 12.82 -8.42 -4.05
CA ARG A 301 12.48 -7.39 -3.07
C ARG A 301 11.22 -6.65 -3.50
N SER A 302 10.22 -6.62 -2.64
CA SER A 302 8.99 -5.86 -2.82
C SER A 302 9.14 -4.50 -2.16
N ARG A 303 8.93 -3.42 -2.92
CA ARG A 303 8.98 -2.05 -2.39
C ARG A 303 7.70 -1.28 -2.67
N VAL A 304 7.33 -0.40 -1.74
CA VAL A 304 6.19 0.51 -1.88
C VAL A 304 6.63 1.94 -1.62
N ILE A 305 6.42 2.81 -2.61
CA ILE A 305 6.81 4.22 -2.59
C ILE A 305 5.55 5.06 -2.63
N LEU A 306 5.42 6.00 -1.69
CA LEU A 306 4.32 6.96 -1.62
C LEU A 306 4.84 8.39 -1.78
N LEU A 307 4.07 9.21 -2.49
CA LEU A 307 4.29 10.66 -2.57
C LEU A 307 3.19 11.38 -1.80
N PHE A 308 3.61 12.23 -0.88
CA PHE A 308 2.76 13.12 -0.13
C PHE A 308 3.00 14.56 -0.56
N GLN A 309 1.94 15.38 -0.53
CA GLN A 309 2.03 16.82 -0.64
C GLN A 309 1.28 17.47 0.52
N LYS A 310 1.90 18.47 1.15
CA LYS A 310 1.20 19.31 2.13
C LYS A 310 0.20 20.24 1.44
N ILE A 311 -1.08 20.01 1.64
CA ILE A 311 -2.19 20.80 1.10
C ILE A 311 -3.02 21.31 2.28
N GLU A 312 -3.08 22.64 2.45
CA GLU A 312 -3.86 23.30 3.51
C GLU A 312 -3.50 22.75 4.90
N GLY A 313 -2.19 22.63 5.16
CA GLY A 313 -1.62 22.09 6.41
C GLY A 313 -1.56 20.57 6.53
N VAL A 314 -2.26 19.81 5.68
CA VAL A 314 -2.32 18.33 5.76
C VAL A 314 -1.39 17.68 4.74
N ASP A 315 -0.61 16.67 5.14
CA ASP A 315 0.09 15.80 4.19
C ASP A 315 -0.91 14.86 3.50
N VAL A 316 -1.16 15.08 2.21
CA VAL A 316 -2.08 14.28 1.39
C VAL A 316 -1.29 13.29 0.54
N CYS A 317 -1.55 11.99 0.68
CA CYS A 317 -1.02 10.95 -0.20
C CYS A 317 -1.66 11.10 -1.58
N ILE A 318 -0.85 11.42 -2.59
CA ILE A 318 -1.32 11.78 -3.94
C ILE A 318 -0.87 10.81 -5.02
N PHE A 319 0.11 9.95 -4.73
CA PHE A 319 0.63 8.95 -5.64
C PHE A 319 1.22 7.78 -4.85
N GLY A 320 1.06 6.57 -5.37
CA GLY A 320 1.65 5.35 -4.82
C GLY A 320 2.16 4.42 -5.92
N MET A 321 3.22 3.67 -5.64
CA MET A 321 3.84 2.74 -6.58
C MET A 321 4.32 1.48 -5.87
N TYR A 322 3.98 0.32 -6.43
CA TYR A 322 4.46 -1.01 -6.02
C TYR A 322 5.43 -1.54 -7.08
N VAL A 323 6.57 -2.04 -6.64
CA VAL A 323 7.60 -2.60 -7.52
C VAL A 323 8.13 -3.94 -7.00
N GLN A 324 8.54 -4.79 -7.94
CA GLN A 324 9.25 -6.05 -7.68
C GLN A 324 10.66 -5.93 -8.25
N GLU A 325 11.68 -6.03 -7.41
CA GLU A 325 13.10 -5.99 -7.77
C GLU A 325 13.69 -7.41 -7.71
N PHE A 326 14.00 -7.99 -8.86
CA PHE A 326 14.67 -9.30 -8.97
C PHE A 326 16.16 -9.06 -9.15
N GLY A 327 16.91 -9.18 -8.05
CA GLY A 327 18.32 -8.82 -8.01
C GLY A 327 19.27 -9.77 -8.74
N SER A 328 20.56 -9.56 -8.53
CA SER A 328 21.64 -10.50 -8.90
C SER A 328 21.51 -11.87 -8.22
N GLU A 329 20.93 -11.87 -7.02
CA GLU A 329 20.70 -13.00 -6.12
C GLU A 329 19.36 -13.70 -6.38
N CYS A 330 18.54 -13.16 -7.30
CA CYS A 330 17.38 -13.85 -7.84
C CYS A 330 17.86 -15.15 -8.46
N GLY A 331 17.26 -16.29 -8.08
CA GLY A 331 17.68 -17.69 -8.30
C GLY A 331 17.93 -18.18 -9.74
N GLY A 332 18.36 -17.30 -10.64
CA GLY A 332 18.74 -17.53 -12.01
C GLY A 332 17.95 -16.69 -13.00
N ASN A 333 18.23 -16.93 -14.28
CA ASN A 333 17.39 -16.49 -15.39
C ASN A 333 15.97 -17.11 -15.28
N PRO A 334 14.93 -16.47 -15.83
CA PRO A 334 14.96 -15.24 -16.66
C PRO A 334 14.79 -13.92 -15.88
N ASN A 335 14.65 -13.96 -14.55
CA ASN A 335 14.32 -12.77 -13.76
C ASN A 335 15.54 -11.98 -13.25
N GLN A 336 16.75 -12.55 -13.32
CA GLN A 336 17.95 -11.93 -12.77
C GLN A 336 18.16 -10.49 -13.27
N ARG A 337 18.45 -9.57 -12.35
CA ARG A 337 18.70 -8.13 -12.60
C ARG A 337 17.55 -7.41 -13.33
N CYS A 338 16.31 -7.82 -13.11
CA CYS A 338 15.13 -7.17 -13.70
C CYS A 338 14.25 -6.49 -12.64
N VAL A 339 13.56 -5.42 -13.03
CA VAL A 339 12.54 -4.78 -12.18
C VAL A 339 11.19 -4.76 -12.89
N TYR A 340 10.10 -4.91 -12.12
CA TYR A 340 8.74 -4.88 -12.62
C TYR A 340 7.90 -3.87 -11.83
N ILE A 341 7.32 -2.89 -12.52
CA ILE A 341 6.39 -1.94 -11.92
C ILE A 341 5.01 -2.60 -11.87
N SER A 342 4.64 -3.12 -10.69
CA SER A 342 3.42 -3.92 -10.52
C SER A 342 2.16 -3.07 -10.54
N TYR A 343 2.15 -1.99 -9.76
CA TYR A 343 1.00 -1.09 -9.66
C TYR A 343 1.47 0.35 -9.48
N LEU A 344 0.74 1.27 -10.09
CA LEU A 344 0.93 2.70 -9.95
C LEU A 344 -0.44 3.36 -9.91
N ASP A 345 -0.63 4.27 -8.96
CA ASP A 345 -1.91 4.95 -8.77
C ASP A 345 -1.72 6.40 -8.30
N SER A 346 -2.71 7.25 -8.54
CA SER A 346 -2.64 8.66 -8.13
C SER A 346 -4.01 9.32 -8.02
N VAL A 347 -4.11 10.37 -7.20
CA VAL A 347 -5.31 11.20 -7.07
C VAL A 347 -5.06 12.63 -7.57
N LYS A 348 -6.11 13.29 -8.06
CA LYS A 348 -5.99 14.53 -8.84
C LYS A 348 -5.48 15.77 -8.07
N TYR A 349 -5.28 15.66 -6.76
CA TYR A 349 -5.18 16.79 -5.83
C TYR A 349 -3.86 17.55 -5.83
N PHE A 350 -2.84 17.10 -6.58
CA PHE A 350 -1.56 17.80 -6.71
C PHE A 350 -1.75 19.30 -7.00
N ARG A 351 -1.02 20.14 -6.26
CA ARG A 351 -0.95 21.59 -6.43
C ARG A 351 0.49 22.04 -6.70
N PRO A 352 0.70 23.15 -7.44
CA PRO A 352 -0.29 23.87 -8.23
C PRO A 352 -0.74 23.07 -9.47
N LYS A 353 -1.90 23.43 -10.03
CA LYS A 353 -2.45 22.80 -11.27
C LYS A 353 -1.82 23.34 -12.56
N GLN A 354 -0.70 24.05 -12.45
CA GLN A 354 -0.06 24.72 -13.58
C GLN A 354 0.65 23.75 -14.53
N ARG A 355 1.15 24.29 -15.63
CA ARG A 355 1.96 23.56 -16.61
C ARG A 355 3.44 23.95 -16.48
N THR A 356 4.32 23.06 -16.87
CA THR A 356 5.76 23.33 -17.05
C THR A 356 5.98 24.24 -18.26
N LYS A 357 7.22 24.71 -18.46
CA LYS A 357 7.58 25.52 -19.64
C LYS A 357 7.34 24.76 -20.94
N SER A 358 7.55 23.44 -20.94
CA SER A 358 7.29 22.55 -22.08
C SER A 358 5.79 22.28 -22.32
N GLY A 359 4.90 22.82 -21.48
CA GLY A 359 3.46 22.72 -21.64
C GLY A 359 2.82 21.45 -21.05
N GLU A 360 3.57 20.55 -20.43
CA GLU A 360 3.00 19.40 -19.70
C GLU A 360 2.47 19.84 -18.32
N ALA A 361 1.49 19.11 -17.76
CA ALA A 361 1.01 19.42 -16.42
C ALA A 361 2.13 19.19 -15.39
N LEU A 362 2.33 20.10 -14.43
CA LEU A 362 3.37 19.96 -13.41
C LEU A 362 3.22 18.67 -12.60
N ARG A 363 1.97 18.26 -12.35
CA ARG A 363 1.67 16.96 -11.73
C ARG A 363 2.26 15.78 -12.52
N THR A 364 2.11 15.81 -13.85
CA THR A 364 2.66 14.78 -14.75
C THR A 364 4.18 14.82 -14.74
N PHE A 365 4.77 16.02 -14.77
CA PHE A 365 6.21 16.20 -14.64
C PHE A 365 6.74 15.54 -13.35
N VAL A 366 6.14 15.84 -12.19
CA VAL A 366 6.54 15.22 -10.91
C VAL A 366 6.46 13.70 -10.94
N TYR A 367 5.37 13.14 -11.46
CA TYR A 367 5.23 11.68 -11.56
C TYR A 367 6.25 11.05 -12.50
N HIS A 368 6.58 11.72 -13.61
CA HIS A 368 7.65 11.28 -14.50
C HIS A 368 9.00 11.33 -13.79
N GLU A 369 9.34 12.40 -13.07
CA GLU A 369 10.63 12.50 -12.38
C GLU A 369 10.82 11.45 -11.29
N ILE A 370 9.74 11.04 -10.60
CA ILE A 370 9.78 9.93 -9.65
C ILE A 370 10.08 8.61 -10.36
N LEU A 371 9.41 8.33 -11.48
CA LEU A 371 9.64 7.11 -12.26
C LEU A 371 11.05 7.09 -12.86
N ILE A 372 11.50 8.20 -13.43
CA ILE A 372 12.83 8.32 -14.03
C ILE A 372 13.90 8.17 -12.95
N GLY A 373 13.72 8.81 -11.78
CA GLY A 373 14.62 8.63 -10.63
C GLY A 373 14.65 7.20 -10.12
N TYR A 374 13.52 6.50 -10.13
CA TYR A 374 13.50 5.08 -9.76
C TYR A 374 14.29 4.23 -10.77
N LEU A 375 14.14 4.47 -12.07
CA LEU A 375 14.91 3.76 -13.10
C LEU A 375 16.41 4.06 -13.02
N ASP A 376 16.77 5.31 -12.69
CA ASP A 376 18.15 5.75 -12.46
C ASP A 376 18.76 5.00 -11.28
N PHE A 377 18.07 5.00 -10.14
CA PHE A 377 18.46 4.25 -8.95
C PHE A 377 18.65 2.75 -9.23
N CYS A 378 17.75 2.14 -10.01
CA CYS A 378 17.89 0.74 -10.42
C CYS A 378 19.13 0.53 -11.32
N LYS A 379 19.38 1.45 -12.27
CA LYS A 379 20.54 1.37 -13.16
C LYS A 379 21.86 1.48 -12.41
N GLU A 380 21.95 2.39 -11.44
CA GLU A 380 23.11 2.58 -10.57
C GLU A 380 23.41 1.32 -9.75
N ARG A 381 22.36 0.64 -9.25
CA ARG A 381 22.48 -0.65 -8.54
C ARG A 381 22.76 -1.85 -9.45
N GLY A 382 22.85 -1.67 -10.77
CA GLY A 382 23.16 -2.76 -11.69
C GLY A 382 21.98 -3.61 -12.15
N PHE A 383 20.74 -3.11 -12.03
CA PHE A 383 19.62 -3.69 -12.77
C PHE A 383 19.74 -3.36 -14.26
N SER A 384 19.33 -4.30 -15.12
CA SER A 384 19.52 -4.22 -16.57
C SER A 384 18.26 -3.88 -17.35
N THR A 385 17.09 -4.33 -16.87
CA THR A 385 15.82 -4.19 -17.59
C THR A 385 14.66 -3.88 -16.65
N CYS A 386 13.78 -2.95 -17.07
CA CYS A 386 12.51 -2.66 -16.43
C CYS A 386 11.34 -3.10 -17.32
N TYR A 387 10.38 -3.79 -16.71
CA TYR A 387 9.15 -4.24 -17.36
C TYR A 387 7.97 -3.41 -16.85
N ILE A 388 7.12 -2.96 -17.78
CA ILE A 388 5.93 -2.16 -17.46
C ILE A 388 4.75 -2.71 -18.27
N TRP A 389 3.70 -3.13 -17.56
CA TRP A 389 2.42 -3.42 -18.16
C TRP A 389 1.53 -2.17 -18.09
N ALA A 390 1.33 -1.51 -19.23
CA ALA A 390 0.47 -0.33 -19.37
C ALA A 390 -1.02 -0.72 -19.38
N CYS A 391 -1.52 -1.14 -18.21
CA CYS A 391 -2.92 -1.47 -17.99
C CYS A 391 -3.57 -0.40 -17.10
N PRO A 392 -4.61 0.32 -17.55
CA PRO A 392 -5.42 1.14 -16.68
C PRO A 392 -6.40 0.27 -15.89
N PRO A 393 -6.80 0.68 -14.67
CA PRO A 393 -7.79 -0.05 -13.91
C PRO A 393 -9.14 -0.07 -14.65
N LYS A 394 -9.93 -1.12 -14.44
CA LYS A 394 -11.29 -1.19 -14.98
C LYS A 394 -12.15 -0.12 -14.31
N LYS A 395 -13.26 0.24 -14.97
CA LYS A 395 -14.15 1.29 -14.46
C LYS A 395 -14.72 0.91 -13.09
N GLY A 396 -14.28 1.63 -12.06
CA GLY A 396 -14.69 1.43 -10.67
C GLY A 396 -13.79 0.49 -9.86
N ASP A 397 -12.66 0.06 -10.43
CA ASP A 397 -11.57 -0.58 -9.72
C ASP A 397 -10.54 0.49 -9.34
N ASP A 398 -9.91 0.33 -8.18
CA ASP A 398 -8.81 1.16 -7.71
C ASP A 398 -7.55 0.27 -7.60
N TYR A 399 -6.38 0.79 -7.96
CA TYR A 399 -5.13 0.02 -7.85
C TYR A 399 -4.53 0.10 -6.46
N ILE A 400 -4.48 1.29 -5.87
CA ILE A 400 -3.88 1.54 -4.55
C ILE A 400 -4.78 2.48 -3.75
N LEU A 401 -5.16 3.63 -4.30
CA LEU A 401 -5.88 4.67 -3.56
C LEU A 401 -7.39 4.45 -3.64
N TYR A 402 -7.99 4.01 -2.53
CA TYR A 402 -9.39 3.61 -2.51
C TYR A 402 -10.35 4.79 -2.77
N CYS A 403 -11.27 4.58 -3.72
CA CYS A 403 -12.34 5.49 -4.11
C CYS A 403 -11.81 6.80 -4.71
N HIS A 404 -11.55 6.81 -6.02
CA HIS A 404 -11.07 7.98 -6.75
C HIS A 404 -12.13 9.10 -6.91
N PRO A 405 -11.70 10.35 -7.13
CA PRO A 405 -12.61 11.47 -7.39
C PRO A 405 -13.43 11.24 -8.65
N LYS A 406 -14.74 11.52 -8.62
CA LYS A 406 -15.64 11.27 -9.76
C LYS A 406 -15.22 12.00 -11.03
N GLU A 407 -14.63 13.18 -10.90
CA GLU A 407 -14.17 14.00 -12.02
C GLU A 407 -12.79 13.56 -12.55
N GLN A 408 -12.08 12.69 -11.81
CA GLN A 408 -10.82 12.12 -12.27
C GLN A 408 -11.09 11.04 -13.31
N LYS A 409 -10.66 11.30 -14.54
CA LYS A 409 -10.79 10.34 -15.64
C LYS A 409 -9.65 9.33 -15.59
N THR A 410 -9.98 8.04 -15.54
CA THR A 410 -9.03 6.96 -15.80
C THR A 410 -8.58 7.01 -17.27
N PRO A 411 -7.27 7.01 -17.56
CA PRO A 411 -6.79 7.00 -18.93
C PRO A 411 -7.20 5.71 -19.64
N LYS A 412 -7.49 5.79 -20.95
CA LYS A 412 -7.59 4.61 -21.82
C LYS A 412 -6.18 4.06 -22.11
N ASN A 413 -6.09 2.80 -22.54
CA ASN A 413 -4.82 2.12 -22.87
C ASN A 413 -3.86 3.00 -23.70
N ASP A 414 -4.31 3.57 -24.83
CA ASP A 414 -3.43 4.37 -25.69
C ASP A 414 -2.88 5.63 -25.00
N LYS A 415 -3.70 6.29 -24.17
CA LYS A 415 -3.27 7.47 -23.42
C LYS A 415 -2.28 7.12 -22.31
N LEU A 416 -2.52 6.01 -21.60
CA LEU A 416 -1.60 5.52 -20.58
C LEU A 416 -0.27 5.06 -21.20
N ARG A 417 -0.32 4.34 -22.32
CA ARG A 417 0.86 3.96 -23.09
C ARG A 417 1.65 5.19 -23.52
N HIS A 418 0.99 6.18 -24.12
CA HIS A 418 1.65 7.42 -24.53
C HIS A 418 2.29 8.16 -23.34
N TRP A 419 1.65 8.13 -22.18
CA TRP A 419 2.18 8.70 -20.94
C TRP A 419 3.51 8.02 -20.52
N TYR A 420 3.55 6.68 -20.47
CA TYR A 420 4.79 5.94 -20.20
C TYR A 420 5.85 6.15 -21.27
N LEU A 421 5.49 6.12 -22.55
CA LEU A 421 6.43 6.38 -23.65
C LEU A 421 7.02 7.80 -23.57
N SER A 422 6.24 8.79 -23.14
CA SER A 422 6.72 10.15 -22.90
C SER A 422 7.74 10.19 -21.76
N MET A 423 7.45 9.53 -20.63
CA MET A 423 8.38 9.38 -19.51
C MET A 423 9.69 8.70 -19.94
N LEU A 424 9.60 7.55 -20.62
CA LEU A 424 10.77 6.78 -21.08
C LEU A 424 11.60 7.53 -22.13
N LYS A 425 10.98 8.37 -22.96
CA LYS A 425 11.69 9.27 -23.88
C LYS A 425 12.53 10.33 -23.13
N LYS A 426 12.05 10.82 -21.99
CA LYS A 426 12.85 11.73 -21.13
C LYS A 426 14.03 10.98 -20.51
N ALA A 427 13.78 9.79 -19.94
CA ALA A 427 14.83 8.93 -19.41
C ALA A 427 15.91 8.58 -20.46
N ASN A 428 15.51 8.39 -21.72
CA ASN A 428 16.44 8.13 -22.82
C ASN A 428 17.33 9.32 -23.16
N LYS A 429 16.80 10.55 -23.12
CA LYS A 429 17.61 11.77 -23.30
C LYS A 429 18.68 11.95 -22.22
N GLU A 430 18.44 11.38 -21.04
CA GLU A 430 19.36 11.39 -19.90
C GLU A 430 20.26 10.14 -19.85
N ASN A 431 20.21 9.28 -20.89
CA ASN A 431 20.92 8.01 -20.95
C ASN A 431 20.60 7.04 -19.79
N ILE A 432 19.47 7.22 -19.10
CA ILE A 432 18.99 6.29 -18.06
C ILE A 432 18.40 5.05 -18.72
N VAL A 433 17.54 5.25 -19.72
CA VAL A 433 16.99 4.17 -20.56
C VAL A 433 17.71 4.20 -21.89
N VAL A 434 18.42 3.13 -22.22
CA VAL A 434 19.24 3.06 -23.44
C VAL A 434 18.54 2.33 -24.59
N GLY A 435 17.47 1.58 -24.30
CA GLY A 435 16.69 0.87 -25.31
C GLY A 435 15.22 0.72 -24.90
N LEU A 436 14.34 0.67 -25.89
CA LEU A 436 12.91 0.50 -25.69
C LEU A 436 12.35 -0.48 -26.72
N THR A 437 11.63 -1.48 -26.24
CA THR A 437 10.93 -2.49 -27.05
C THR A 437 9.64 -2.92 -26.33
N ASN A 438 9.00 -3.98 -26.81
CA ASN A 438 7.91 -4.66 -26.13
C ASN A 438 8.18 -6.17 -25.99
N VAL A 439 7.43 -6.83 -25.12
CA VAL A 439 7.57 -8.27 -24.84
C VAL A 439 7.44 -9.11 -26.12
N TYR A 440 6.51 -8.78 -27.03
CA TYR A 440 6.33 -9.54 -28.26
C TYR A 440 7.55 -9.45 -29.17
N ASP A 441 7.98 -8.23 -29.51
CA ASP A 441 9.10 -7.99 -30.41
C ASP A 441 10.43 -8.49 -29.81
N HIS A 442 10.56 -8.50 -28.48
CA HIS A 442 11.75 -9.01 -27.80
C HIS A 442 11.83 -10.54 -27.74
N PHE A 443 10.71 -11.23 -27.46
CA PHE A 443 10.72 -12.67 -27.15
C PHE A 443 10.10 -13.57 -28.23
N PHE A 444 9.17 -13.05 -29.05
CA PHE A 444 8.42 -13.84 -30.04
C PHE A 444 8.92 -13.63 -31.47
N VAL A 445 9.70 -12.57 -31.73
CA VAL A 445 10.30 -12.32 -33.05
C VAL A 445 11.72 -12.93 -33.08
N PRO A 446 11.96 -13.97 -33.90
CA PRO A 446 13.29 -14.55 -34.10
C PRO A 446 14.20 -13.56 -34.84
N THR A 447 15.50 -13.54 -34.51
CA THR A 447 16.51 -12.75 -35.25
C THR A 447 17.22 -13.62 -36.26
N GLU A 448 17.45 -13.10 -37.47
CA GLU A 448 18.03 -13.82 -38.61
C GLU A 448 19.38 -14.51 -38.32
N LYS A 449 20.17 -14.00 -37.37
CA LYS A 449 21.54 -14.47 -37.08
C LYS A 449 21.67 -15.45 -35.91
N ARG A 450 20.60 -15.74 -35.14
CA ARG A 450 20.64 -16.78 -34.09
C ARG A 450 19.26 -17.41 -33.85
N ASN A 451 19.25 -18.75 -33.76
CA ASN A 451 18.14 -19.62 -33.34
C ASN A 451 17.68 -19.37 -31.90
N SER A 452 17.31 -18.14 -31.55
CA SER A 452 16.79 -17.84 -30.21
C SER A 452 15.40 -18.46 -30.08
N LYS A 453 15.32 -19.62 -29.40
CA LYS A 453 14.08 -20.38 -29.22
C LYS A 453 12.98 -19.52 -28.62
N VAL A 454 11.80 -19.51 -29.22
CA VAL A 454 10.61 -18.92 -28.60
C VAL A 454 10.08 -19.95 -27.60
N THR A 455 10.34 -19.73 -26.32
CA THR A 455 10.04 -20.68 -25.23
C THR A 455 9.63 -19.93 -23.97
N ALA A 456 8.76 -20.54 -23.15
CA ALA A 456 8.29 -19.97 -21.90
C ALA A 456 9.43 -19.73 -20.89
N SER A 457 10.50 -20.55 -20.90
CA SER A 457 11.61 -20.44 -19.93
C SER A 457 12.44 -19.16 -20.08
N ARG A 458 12.31 -18.44 -21.19
CA ARG A 458 13.04 -17.19 -21.47
C ARG A 458 12.31 -15.92 -21.01
N LEU A 459 11.00 -15.99 -20.76
CA LEU A 459 10.22 -14.82 -20.38
C LEU A 459 10.27 -14.62 -18.85
N PRO A 460 10.51 -13.41 -18.34
CA PRO A 460 10.53 -13.12 -16.90
C PRO A 460 9.19 -13.36 -16.20
N TYR A 461 9.19 -14.17 -15.14
CA TYR A 461 8.02 -14.60 -14.41
C TYR A 461 7.73 -13.66 -13.23
N PHE A 462 6.70 -12.82 -13.33
CA PHE A 462 6.37 -11.82 -12.31
C PHE A 462 5.04 -12.10 -11.62
N ASP A 463 4.93 -11.70 -10.36
CA ASP A 463 3.66 -11.82 -9.64
C ASP A 463 2.62 -10.85 -10.21
N GLY A 464 1.43 -11.36 -10.48
CA GLY A 464 0.30 -10.60 -11.03
C GLY A 464 0.44 -10.17 -12.50
N ASP A 465 1.46 -10.62 -13.24
CA ASP A 465 1.60 -10.29 -14.66
C ASP A 465 0.63 -11.08 -15.56
N TRP A 466 0.20 -10.45 -16.65
CA TRP A 466 -0.73 -11.01 -17.60
C TRP A 466 -0.19 -12.25 -18.34
N TRP A 467 1.07 -12.25 -18.77
CA TRP A 467 1.58 -13.31 -19.65
C TRP A 467 1.71 -14.64 -18.89
N CYS A 468 2.18 -14.61 -17.63
CA CYS A 468 2.26 -15.78 -16.77
C CYS A 468 0.87 -16.42 -16.58
N SER A 469 -0.13 -15.58 -16.29
CA SER A 469 -1.53 -16.01 -16.14
C SER A 469 -2.10 -16.58 -17.45
N ASN A 470 -1.82 -15.92 -18.58
CA ASN A 470 -2.30 -16.38 -19.89
C ASN A 470 -1.69 -17.72 -20.29
N ALA A 471 -0.38 -17.92 -20.07
CA ALA A 471 0.31 -19.17 -20.35
C ALA A 471 -0.32 -20.35 -19.58
N VAL A 472 -0.61 -20.16 -18.28
CA VAL A 472 -1.29 -21.19 -17.46
C VAL A 472 -2.71 -21.48 -17.95
N VAL A 473 -3.47 -20.45 -18.34
CA VAL A 473 -4.83 -20.63 -18.89
C VAL A 473 -4.79 -21.41 -20.20
N VAL A 474 -3.87 -21.08 -21.10
CA VAL A 474 -3.68 -21.78 -22.37
C VAL A 474 -3.28 -23.24 -22.12
N ALA A 475 -2.32 -23.49 -21.23
CA ALA A 475 -1.88 -24.84 -20.90
C ALA A 475 -3.03 -25.71 -20.36
N LYS A 476 -3.86 -25.16 -19.47
CA LYS A 476 -5.08 -25.84 -18.96
C LYS A 476 -6.09 -26.16 -20.04
N THR A 477 -6.25 -25.29 -21.03
CA THR A 477 -7.18 -25.54 -22.15
C THR A 477 -6.68 -26.71 -22.99
N LEU A 478 -5.37 -26.78 -23.26
CA LEU A 478 -4.77 -27.90 -23.99
C LEU A 478 -4.86 -29.22 -23.21
N GLU A 479 -4.76 -29.19 -21.88
CA GLU A 479 -4.89 -30.38 -21.02
C GLU A 479 -6.32 -30.96 -20.97
N LYS A 480 -7.34 -30.15 -21.27
CA LYS A 480 -8.74 -30.60 -21.31
C LYS A 480 -9.10 -31.31 -22.62
N GLU A 481 -8.28 -31.17 -23.64
CA GLU A 481 -8.45 -31.89 -24.89
C GLU A 481 -8.10 -33.37 -24.66
N ASN A 482 -8.81 -34.27 -25.34
CA ASN A 482 -8.47 -35.68 -25.22
C ASN A 482 -7.07 -35.93 -25.83
N ARG A 483 -6.42 -37.02 -25.43
CA ARG A 483 -5.04 -37.33 -25.87
C ARG A 483 -4.90 -37.39 -27.40
N ALA A 484 -5.92 -37.88 -28.10
CA ALA A 484 -5.92 -37.96 -29.55
C ALA A 484 -5.97 -36.58 -30.23
N ASP A 485 -6.76 -35.64 -29.68
CA ASP A 485 -6.89 -34.27 -30.15
C ASP A 485 -5.62 -33.46 -29.85
N TYR A 486 -5.02 -33.65 -28.67
CA TYR A 486 -3.72 -33.06 -28.33
C TYR A 486 -2.60 -33.54 -29.29
N GLU A 487 -2.52 -34.85 -29.56
CA GLU A 487 -1.57 -35.40 -30.52
C GLU A 487 -1.84 -34.89 -31.95
N LYS A 488 -3.11 -34.68 -32.31
CA LYS A 488 -3.51 -34.08 -33.58
C LYS A 488 -3.05 -32.62 -33.68
N LEU A 489 -3.20 -31.83 -32.62
CA LEU A 489 -2.74 -30.44 -32.56
C LEU A 489 -1.22 -30.33 -32.68
N LEU A 490 -0.47 -31.19 -31.99
CA LEU A 490 0.99 -31.26 -32.15
C LEU A 490 1.41 -31.58 -33.59
N LYS A 491 0.69 -32.49 -34.26
CA LYS A 491 0.93 -32.83 -35.68
C LYS A 491 0.51 -31.73 -36.65
N GLN A 492 -0.44 -30.88 -36.27
CA GLN A 492 -0.91 -29.74 -37.08
C GLN A 492 0.05 -28.55 -37.03
N VAL A 493 0.97 -28.48 -36.06
CA VAL A 493 2.02 -27.45 -36.07
C VAL A 493 2.94 -27.69 -37.25
N SER A 494 2.95 -26.75 -38.19
CA SER A 494 3.77 -26.91 -39.39
C SER A 494 5.27 -26.96 -39.03
N ASN A 495 6.04 -27.79 -39.74
CA ASN A 495 7.50 -27.85 -39.59
C ASN A 495 8.15 -26.48 -39.83
N ARG A 496 7.53 -25.62 -40.65
CA ARG A 496 7.95 -24.24 -40.84
C ARG A 496 7.82 -23.44 -39.55
N THR A 497 6.66 -23.48 -38.89
CA THR A 497 6.43 -22.79 -37.60
C THR A 497 7.39 -23.27 -36.50
N VAL A 498 7.64 -24.58 -36.42
CA VAL A 498 8.60 -25.15 -35.45
C VAL A 498 10.01 -24.59 -35.68
N LYS A 499 10.45 -24.54 -36.94
CA LYS A 499 11.75 -23.95 -37.33
C LYS A 499 11.80 -22.44 -37.10
N ASP A 500 10.74 -21.71 -37.46
CA ASP A 500 10.64 -20.26 -37.25
C ASP A 500 10.77 -19.93 -35.75
N MET A 501 10.19 -20.75 -34.87
CA MET A 501 10.33 -20.61 -33.41
C MET A 501 11.68 -21.12 -32.85
N GLY A 502 12.61 -21.57 -33.70
CA GLY A 502 13.95 -22.01 -33.32
C GLY A 502 14.02 -23.42 -32.73
N HIS A 503 12.97 -24.24 -32.89
CA HIS A 503 12.89 -25.59 -32.33
C HIS A 503 13.07 -26.67 -33.39
N ALA A 504 13.45 -27.88 -32.96
CA ALA A 504 13.63 -29.04 -33.85
C ALA A 504 12.41 -29.98 -33.87
N LYS A 505 11.62 -30.01 -32.80
CA LYS A 505 10.45 -30.88 -32.63
C LYS A 505 9.30 -30.11 -31.97
N PRO A 506 8.04 -30.42 -32.28
CA PRO A 506 6.89 -29.84 -31.60
C PRO A 506 6.85 -30.28 -30.12
N SER A 507 6.35 -29.42 -29.24
CA SER A 507 6.25 -29.63 -27.80
C SER A 507 5.06 -28.85 -27.21
N LYS A 508 4.71 -29.14 -25.95
CA LYS A 508 3.68 -28.39 -25.21
C LYS A 508 4.04 -26.90 -25.12
N ASP A 509 5.31 -26.60 -24.83
CA ASP A 509 5.85 -25.24 -24.81
C ASP A 509 5.60 -24.48 -26.12
N ILE A 510 5.86 -25.11 -27.27
CA ILE A 510 5.63 -24.49 -28.59
C ILE A 510 4.16 -24.16 -28.81
N LEU A 511 3.25 -25.08 -28.49
CA LEU A 511 1.81 -24.84 -28.63
C LEU A 511 1.34 -23.70 -27.73
N VAL A 512 1.77 -23.69 -26.47
CA VAL A 512 1.45 -22.62 -25.52
C VAL A 512 1.99 -21.30 -26.03
N MET A 513 3.28 -21.23 -26.38
CA MET A 513 3.93 -20.00 -26.82
C MET A 513 3.36 -19.48 -28.15
N GLN A 514 2.97 -20.36 -29.07
CA GLN A 514 2.27 -19.97 -30.29
C GLN A 514 0.94 -19.27 -29.95
N LYS A 515 0.15 -19.83 -29.01
CA LYS A 515 -1.13 -19.24 -28.63
C LYS A 515 -0.99 -17.97 -27.80
N VAL A 516 -0.04 -17.93 -26.87
CA VAL A 516 0.30 -16.71 -26.09
C VAL A 516 0.76 -15.60 -27.04
N GLY A 517 1.61 -15.93 -28.02
CA GLY A 517 2.05 -15.00 -29.06
C GLY A 517 0.89 -14.42 -29.86
N GLN A 518 -0.09 -15.25 -30.24
CA GLN A 518 -1.32 -14.78 -30.90
C GLN A 518 -2.17 -13.87 -29.99
N ASN A 519 -2.24 -14.16 -28.69
CA ASN A 519 -3.03 -13.39 -27.73
C ASN A 519 -2.39 -12.02 -27.40
N ILE A 520 -1.06 -11.95 -27.32
CA ILE A 520 -0.34 -10.73 -26.96
C ILE A 520 -0.19 -9.77 -28.16
N LEU A 521 -0.05 -10.30 -29.38
CA LEU A 521 0.21 -9.52 -30.60
C LEU A 521 -0.72 -8.30 -30.80
N PRO A 522 -2.06 -8.41 -30.64
CA PRO A 522 -2.97 -7.27 -30.82
C PRO A 522 -2.77 -6.15 -29.80
N THR A 523 -2.16 -6.45 -28.66
CA THR A 523 -1.94 -5.51 -27.54
C THR A 523 -0.47 -5.38 -27.16
N LYS A 524 0.46 -5.79 -28.03
CA LYS A 524 1.89 -5.89 -27.73
C LYS A 524 2.49 -4.58 -27.20
N GLU A 525 2.00 -3.45 -27.71
CA GLU A 525 2.44 -2.11 -27.33
C GLU A 525 2.13 -1.75 -25.87
N ASN A 526 1.30 -2.53 -25.17
CA ASN A 526 1.02 -2.33 -23.75
C ASN A 526 2.04 -3.01 -22.82
N PHE A 527 2.94 -3.85 -23.35
CA PHE A 527 3.92 -4.61 -22.58
C PHE A 527 5.32 -4.07 -22.85
N LEU A 528 5.64 -2.94 -22.21
CA LEU A 528 6.87 -2.20 -22.47
C LEU A 528 8.06 -2.86 -21.78
N VAL A 529 9.19 -2.90 -22.49
CA VAL A 529 10.47 -3.36 -21.98
C VAL A 529 11.47 -2.21 -22.16
N ALA A 530 11.90 -1.63 -21.05
CA ALA A 530 12.87 -0.55 -21.00
C ALA A 530 14.23 -1.10 -20.58
N HIS A 531 15.22 -1.02 -21.46
CA HIS A 531 16.58 -1.46 -21.18
C HIS A 531 17.35 -0.32 -20.52
N LEU A 532 17.89 -0.59 -19.33
CA LEU A 532 18.77 0.31 -18.57
C LEU A 532 20.24 0.13 -18.96
N ARG A 533 20.56 -1.03 -19.55
CA ARG A 533 21.88 -1.39 -20.09
C ARG A 533 21.72 -1.89 -21.53
N TYR A 534 22.77 -1.72 -22.34
CA TYR A 534 22.73 -2.17 -23.73
C TYR A 534 22.72 -3.70 -23.79
N SER A 535 21.95 -4.26 -24.71
CA SER A 535 21.97 -5.69 -25.01
C SER A 535 22.61 -5.90 -26.37
N CYS A 536 23.47 -6.91 -26.47
CA CYS A 536 24.07 -7.27 -27.75
C CYS A 536 23.01 -7.85 -28.69
N MET A 537 22.97 -7.40 -29.93
CA MET A 537 21.96 -7.84 -30.89
C MET A 537 22.10 -9.31 -31.34
N HIS A 538 23.31 -9.88 -31.21
CA HIS A 538 23.59 -11.26 -31.63
C HIS A 538 23.33 -12.26 -30.50
N CYS A 539 23.93 -12.05 -29.33
CA CYS A 539 23.72 -12.96 -28.21
C CYS A 539 22.47 -12.65 -27.39
N ARG A 540 21.89 -11.45 -27.52
CA ARG A 540 20.77 -10.89 -26.72
C ARG A 540 21.06 -10.72 -25.22
N GLU A 541 22.29 -11.04 -24.80
CA GLU A 541 22.75 -10.79 -23.44
C GLU A 541 23.01 -9.31 -23.21
N VAL A 542 22.79 -8.89 -21.97
CA VAL A 542 23.15 -7.55 -21.51
C VAL A 542 24.67 -7.41 -21.54
N ILE A 543 25.16 -6.30 -22.08
CA ILE A 543 26.58 -5.95 -22.08
C ILE A 543 26.88 -5.29 -20.73
N VAL A 544 27.52 -6.05 -19.85
CA VAL A 544 27.72 -5.69 -18.43
C VAL A 544 29.13 -5.21 -18.09
N SER A 545 30.10 -5.49 -18.96
CA SER A 545 31.52 -5.14 -18.82
C SER A 545 32.23 -5.27 -20.17
N GLY A 546 33.46 -4.76 -20.24
CA GLY A 546 34.33 -4.85 -21.42
C GLY A 546 33.98 -3.84 -22.50
N LYS A 547 34.21 -4.21 -23.76
CA LYS A 547 34.00 -3.30 -24.91
C LYS A 547 32.64 -3.51 -25.58
N ARG A 548 32.03 -2.41 -26.02
CA ARG A 548 30.85 -2.42 -26.89
C ARG A 548 31.13 -1.75 -28.23
N TRP A 549 30.57 -2.31 -29.29
CA TRP A 549 30.56 -1.72 -30.62
C TRP A 549 29.15 -1.32 -30.99
N PHE A 550 29.00 -0.14 -31.55
CA PHE A 550 27.69 0.41 -31.87
C PHE A 550 27.72 1.27 -33.12
N CYS A 551 26.59 1.31 -33.82
CA CYS A 551 26.42 2.18 -34.97
C CYS A 551 25.78 3.50 -34.55
N THR A 552 26.38 4.63 -34.91
CA THR A 552 25.86 5.98 -34.62
C THR A 552 24.56 6.27 -35.39
N GLU A 553 24.43 5.70 -36.58
CA GLU A 553 23.24 5.83 -37.42
C GLU A 553 22.17 4.81 -37.05
N CYS A 554 22.57 3.55 -36.85
CA CYS A 554 21.70 2.46 -36.45
C CYS A 554 21.73 2.27 -34.94
N LYS A 555 21.09 3.16 -34.18
CA LYS A 555 21.10 3.18 -32.69
C LYS A 555 20.80 1.83 -32.02
N LYS A 556 20.06 0.93 -32.69
CA LYS A 556 19.72 -0.42 -32.20
C LYS A 556 20.86 -1.44 -32.36
N PHE A 557 21.84 -1.15 -33.20
CA PHE A 557 22.97 -2.03 -33.44
C PHE A 557 23.97 -1.89 -32.30
N GLN A 558 24.07 -2.94 -31.49
CA GLN A 558 24.98 -3.04 -30.35
C GLN A 558 25.61 -4.44 -30.36
N GLU A 559 26.91 -4.53 -30.27
CA GLU A 559 27.67 -5.78 -30.19
C GLU A 559 28.53 -5.80 -28.93
N CYS A 560 28.53 -6.94 -28.24
CA CYS A 560 29.51 -7.18 -27.19
C CYS A 560 30.82 -7.67 -27.80
N GLU A 561 31.90 -7.51 -27.06
CA GLU A 561 33.24 -7.98 -27.41
C GLU A 561 33.30 -9.43 -27.89
N ARG A 562 32.49 -10.32 -27.32
CA ARG A 562 32.43 -11.74 -27.71
C ARG A 562 31.77 -11.99 -29.07
N CYS A 563 30.89 -11.10 -29.50
CA CYS A 563 30.13 -11.24 -30.75
C CYS A 563 30.64 -10.32 -31.85
N HIS A 564 31.54 -9.40 -31.54
CA HIS A 564 32.12 -8.50 -32.51
C HIS A 564 32.96 -9.28 -33.53
N SER A 565 32.70 -9.04 -34.82
CA SER A 565 33.38 -9.77 -35.90
C SER A 565 33.81 -8.87 -37.07
N SER A 566 33.33 -7.63 -37.14
CA SER A 566 33.61 -6.69 -38.23
C SER A 566 33.42 -5.26 -37.73
N GLU A 567 34.29 -4.35 -38.15
CA GLU A 567 34.17 -2.91 -37.85
C GLU A 567 33.07 -2.21 -38.65
N GLN A 568 32.34 -2.96 -39.50
CA GLN A 568 31.25 -2.45 -40.33
C GLN A 568 30.08 -3.42 -40.37
N HIS A 569 28.86 -2.89 -40.53
CA HIS A 569 27.67 -3.68 -40.83
C HIS A 569 26.98 -3.21 -42.11
N THR A 570 26.37 -4.14 -42.84
CA THR A 570 25.56 -3.85 -44.03
C THR A 570 24.07 -3.93 -43.70
N LEU A 571 23.32 -2.89 -44.04
CA LEU A 571 21.87 -2.86 -43.95
C LEU A 571 21.21 -3.60 -45.13
N MET A 572 19.92 -3.94 -45.00
CA MET A 572 19.12 -4.60 -46.04
C MET A 572 19.07 -3.83 -47.37
N ASN A 573 19.27 -2.50 -47.34
CA ASN A 573 19.33 -1.64 -48.52
C ASN A 573 20.74 -1.58 -49.17
N GLY A 574 21.73 -2.29 -48.62
CA GLY A 574 23.11 -2.33 -49.11
C GLY A 574 24.03 -1.25 -48.54
N GLU A 575 23.52 -0.33 -47.70
CA GLU A 575 24.34 0.69 -47.05
C GLU A 575 25.27 0.06 -46.00
N VAL A 576 26.54 0.48 -45.99
CA VAL A 576 27.58 -0.04 -45.09
C VAL A 576 27.91 1.04 -44.06
N HIS A 577 27.68 0.73 -42.78
CA HIS A 577 27.91 1.65 -41.68
C HIS A 577 29.10 1.19 -40.84
N THR A 578 29.93 2.13 -40.39
CA THR A 578 31.07 1.85 -39.51
C THR A 578 30.63 1.81 -38.05
N LEU A 579 31.21 0.89 -37.28
CA LEU A 579 30.97 0.75 -35.85
C LEU A 579 31.94 1.63 -35.06
N CYS A 580 31.42 2.26 -34.01
CA CYS A 580 32.19 2.95 -33.00
C CYS A 580 32.38 2.03 -31.79
N GLN A 581 33.56 2.07 -31.19
CA GLN A 581 33.86 1.37 -29.94
C GLN A 581 33.65 2.31 -28.75
N ALA A 582 33.15 1.77 -27.65
CA ALA A 582 33.15 2.41 -26.34
C ALA A 582 33.38 1.37 -25.24
N ASP A 583 34.04 1.79 -24.17
CA ASP A 583 34.13 0.98 -22.95
C ASP A 583 32.77 1.00 -22.23
N VAL A 584 32.46 -0.13 -21.58
CA VAL A 584 31.26 -0.30 -20.76
C VAL A 584 31.67 -0.32 -19.31
N ASP A 585 31.15 0.62 -18.53
CA ASP A 585 31.36 0.64 -17.08
C ASP A 585 30.86 -0.68 -16.47
N ASP A 586 31.73 -1.31 -15.67
CA ASP A 586 31.41 -2.52 -14.94
C ASP A 586 30.19 -2.29 -14.05
N ILE A 587 29.19 -3.17 -14.17
CA ILE A 587 28.06 -3.15 -13.26
C ILE A 587 28.49 -3.63 -11.86
N PRO A 588 27.86 -3.14 -10.79
CA PRO A 588 28.05 -3.68 -9.46
C PRO A 588 27.85 -5.21 -9.42
N SER A 589 28.73 -5.89 -8.68
CA SER A 589 28.74 -7.36 -8.56
C SER A 589 27.43 -7.91 -8.02
N ASP A 590 26.76 -7.14 -7.15
CA ASP A 590 25.42 -7.43 -6.69
C ASP A 590 24.49 -6.22 -6.85
N THR A 591 23.20 -6.44 -6.62
CA THR A 591 22.16 -5.40 -6.67
C THR A 591 21.67 -5.00 -5.28
N LYS A 592 22.35 -5.41 -4.20
CA LYS A 592 21.87 -5.20 -2.84
C LYS A 592 21.87 -3.71 -2.52
N CYS A 593 20.84 -3.27 -1.82
CA CYS A 593 20.83 -1.96 -1.21
C CYS A 593 21.01 -2.15 0.31
N ASN A 594 21.94 -1.43 0.91
CA ASN A 594 22.16 -1.41 2.38
C ASN A 594 21.04 -0.64 3.11
N ASP A 595 19.83 -0.62 2.56
CA ASP A 595 18.65 0.00 3.15
C ASP A 595 18.09 -0.83 4.30
N ILE A 596 17.42 -0.13 5.22
CA ILE A 596 16.66 -0.72 6.31
C ILE A 596 15.51 -1.55 5.72
N VAL A 597 15.29 -2.77 6.25
CA VAL A 597 14.09 -3.55 5.94
C VAL A 597 12.90 -2.84 6.59
N LEU A 598 11.93 -2.46 5.76
CA LEU A 598 10.72 -1.78 6.21
C LEU A 598 9.55 -2.75 6.09
N GLU A 599 9.11 -3.28 7.22
CA GLU A 599 7.97 -4.18 7.30
C GLU A 599 6.67 -3.40 7.56
N SER A 600 5.64 -3.74 6.81
CA SER A 600 4.30 -3.20 7.00
C SER A 600 3.27 -4.19 6.47
N GLU A 601 2.55 -4.87 7.37
CA GLU A 601 1.47 -5.80 7.02
C GLU A 601 0.40 -5.11 6.14
N LEU A 602 0.18 -3.82 6.40
CA LEU A 602 -0.74 -2.98 5.66
C LEU A 602 -0.36 -2.85 4.18
N PHE A 603 0.93 -2.64 3.88
CA PHE A 603 1.42 -2.40 2.54
C PHE A 603 1.98 -3.64 1.85
N GLU A 604 2.03 -4.79 2.52
CA GLU A 604 2.61 -6.04 2.01
C GLU A 604 2.10 -6.40 0.61
N ASN A 605 0.81 -6.20 0.34
CA ASN A 605 0.24 -6.29 -1.00
C ASN A 605 -0.87 -5.23 -1.15
N ARG A 606 -1.21 -4.87 -2.39
CA ARG A 606 -2.24 -3.86 -2.68
C ARG A 606 -3.61 -4.19 -2.09
N ASP A 607 -3.95 -5.46 -2.01
CA ASP A 607 -5.28 -5.89 -1.59
C ASP A 607 -5.44 -5.71 -0.08
N ASN A 608 -4.39 -5.97 0.72
CA ASN A 608 -4.36 -5.65 2.15
C ASN A 608 -4.65 -4.17 2.38
N PHE A 609 -3.96 -3.28 1.65
CA PHE A 609 -4.14 -1.84 1.77
C PHE A 609 -5.54 -1.38 1.34
N LEU A 610 -6.05 -1.90 0.22
CA LEU A 610 -7.40 -1.59 -0.26
C LEU A 610 -8.48 -2.09 0.71
N ILE A 611 -8.35 -3.31 1.22
CA ILE A 611 -9.28 -3.89 2.21
C ILE A 611 -9.26 -3.06 3.49
N PHE A 612 -8.08 -2.65 3.95
CA PHE A 612 -7.93 -1.78 5.10
C PHE A 612 -8.65 -0.44 4.90
N CYS A 613 -8.45 0.21 3.74
CA CYS A 613 -9.11 1.46 3.41
C CYS A 613 -10.63 1.30 3.30
N GLN A 614 -11.11 0.21 2.70
CA GLN A 614 -12.54 -0.10 2.60
C GLN A 614 -13.17 -0.34 3.97
N LYS A 615 -12.53 -1.13 4.84
CA LYS A 615 -13.00 -1.38 6.22
C LYS A 615 -13.09 -0.08 7.03
N SER A 616 -12.08 0.78 6.88
CA SER A 616 -11.97 2.01 7.66
C SER A 616 -12.65 3.22 7.00
N GLN A 617 -13.27 3.05 5.82
CA GLN A 617 -13.85 4.12 5.01
C GLN A 617 -12.88 5.25 4.66
N PHE A 618 -11.61 4.90 4.41
CA PHE A 618 -10.57 5.83 3.97
C PHE A 618 -10.64 6.04 2.46
N GLN A 619 -11.49 6.99 2.06
CA GLN A 619 -11.76 7.32 0.66
C GLN A 619 -10.91 8.50 0.17
N PHE A 620 -10.69 8.58 -1.13
CA PHE A 620 -9.93 9.64 -1.79
C PHE A 620 -10.76 10.41 -2.84
N ASP A 621 -12.09 10.38 -2.74
CA ASP A 621 -13.00 10.89 -3.76
C ASP A 621 -13.25 12.41 -3.66
N THR A 622 -13.07 12.97 -2.46
CA THR A 622 -13.09 14.42 -2.19
C THR A 622 -11.80 14.83 -1.48
N LEU A 623 -11.38 16.10 -1.61
CA LEU A 623 -10.12 16.55 -1.01
C LEU A 623 -10.15 16.39 0.52
N ARG A 624 -11.29 16.70 1.15
CA ARG A 624 -11.47 16.52 2.60
C ARG A 624 -11.31 15.06 3.06
N ARG A 625 -11.78 14.09 2.26
CA ARG A 625 -11.61 12.67 2.55
C ARG A 625 -10.18 12.23 2.28
N ALA A 626 -9.56 12.65 1.18
CA ALA A 626 -8.15 12.36 0.90
C ALA A 626 -7.22 12.87 2.01
N LYS A 627 -7.47 14.07 2.55
CA LYS A 627 -6.77 14.61 3.73
C LYS A 627 -6.94 13.73 4.95
N TYR A 628 -8.19 13.40 5.29
CA TYR A 628 -8.50 12.57 6.46
C TYR A 628 -7.90 11.16 6.35
N SER A 629 -8.07 10.51 5.19
CA SER A 629 -7.51 9.20 4.87
C SER A 629 -5.99 9.22 4.99
N SER A 630 -5.33 10.24 4.43
CA SER A 630 -3.86 10.37 4.49
C SER A 630 -3.36 10.60 5.92
N MET A 631 -4.06 11.43 6.71
CA MET A 631 -3.79 11.61 8.14
C MET A 631 -3.88 10.26 8.89
N MET A 632 -4.91 9.47 8.63
CA MET A 632 -5.07 8.17 9.28
C MET A 632 -4.04 7.14 8.81
N ILE A 633 -3.68 7.12 7.53
CA ILE A 633 -2.62 6.25 6.99
C ILE A 633 -1.27 6.59 7.64
N LEU A 634 -0.94 7.88 7.74
CA LEU A 634 0.27 8.33 8.43
C LEU A 634 0.25 7.94 9.91
N TYR A 635 -0.88 8.11 10.60
CA TYR A 635 -1.03 7.65 11.98
C TYR A 635 -0.73 6.16 12.13
N HIS A 636 -1.18 5.32 11.19
CA HIS A 636 -0.90 3.88 11.21
C HIS A 636 0.55 3.53 10.89
N LEU A 637 1.17 4.22 9.93
CA LEU A 637 2.59 4.06 9.61
C LEU A 637 3.50 4.43 10.80
N HIS A 638 3.13 5.45 11.58
CA HIS A 638 3.86 5.87 12.77
C HIS A 638 3.57 5.01 14.01
N ASN A 639 2.47 4.25 14.01
CA ASN A 639 2.04 3.44 15.14
C ASN A 639 1.68 2.00 14.70
N PRO A 640 2.64 1.20 14.22
CA PRO A 640 2.39 -0.15 13.70
C PRO A 640 1.79 -1.09 14.76
N THR A 641 2.12 -0.91 16.04
CA THR A 641 1.58 -1.72 17.15
C THR A 641 0.08 -1.50 17.42
N VAL A 642 -0.51 -0.41 16.92
CA VAL A 642 -1.96 -0.17 16.99
C VAL A 642 -2.73 -1.03 15.97
N MET A 643 -2.04 -1.58 14.97
CA MET A 643 -2.62 -2.54 14.03
C MET A 643 -2.75 -3.93 14.68
N THR A 644 -1.73 -4.38 15.41
CA THR A 644 -1.66 -5.74 15.98
C THR A 644 -2.76 -6.05 17.01
N GLN A 645 -3.26 -5.04 17.73
CA GLN A 645 -4.40 -5.21 18.66
C GLN A 645 -5.74 -5.45 17.95
N ASN A 646 -5.86 -5.07 16.67
CA ASN A 646 -7.01 -5.41 15.82
C ASN A 646 -6.74 -6.65 14.94
N GLU A 647 -5.48 -7.07 14.78
CA GLU A 647 -5.05 -8.24 13.99
C GLU A 647 -5.01 -9.57 14.73
N HIS A 648 -5.25 -9.61 16.05
CA HIS A 648 -5.54 -10.91 16.70
C HIS A 648 -6.79 -11.61 16.11
N LEU A 649 -7.59 -10.90 15.29
CA LEU A 649 -8.63 -11.48 14.42
C LEU A 649 -8.21 -11.75 12.95
N LEU A 650 -7.07 -11.24 12.49
CA LEU A 650 -6.61 -11.29 11.09
C LEU A 650 -5.59 -12.40 10.81
N THR A 651 -4.69 -12.74 11.74
CA THR A 651 -3.62 -13.72 11.51
C THR A 651 -3.94 -15.16 11.93
N GLN A 652 -5.03 -15.41 12.66
CA GLN A 652 -5.42 -16.77 13.08
C GLN A 652 -6.07 -17.65 11.98
N LYS A 653 -6.23 -17.16 10.74
CA LYS A 653 -6.96 -17.90 9.70
C LYS A 653 -6.14 -18.42 8.52
N PHE A 654 -4.81 -18.25 8.52
CA PHE A 654 -3.95 -18.73 7.42
C PHE A 654 -2.65 -19.41 7.89
N SER A 655 -2.71 -20.25 8.92
CA SER A 655 -1.61 -21.17 9.24
C SER A 655 -2.15 -22.52 9.70
N THR A 656 -1.52 -23.60 9.21
CA THR A 656 -1.75 -24.99 9.58
C THR A 656 -1.54 -25.23 11.09
N PRO A 657 -2.12 -26.30 11.67
CA PRO A 657 -2.39 -26.36 13.10
C PRO A 657 -1.17 -26.78 13.91
N VAL A 658 -0.55 -25.84 14.63
CA VAL A 658 0.23 -26.14 15.83
C VAL A 658 -0.02 -25.05 16.88
N CYS A 659 -0.40 -25.50 18.08
CA CYS A 659 -0.55 -24.78 19.35
C CYS A 659 -1.82 -23.91 19.56
N GLN A 660 -2.92 -24.55 20.00
CA GLN A 660 -4.14 -23.90 20.53
C GLN A 660 -4.25 -23.91 22.07
N SER A 661 -3.25 -24.40 22.81
CA SER A 661 -3.35 -24.54 24.27
C SER A 661 -3.06 -23.25 25.06
N GLU A 662 -2.23 -22.34 24.55
CA GLU A 662 -1.78 -21.17 25.34
C GLU A 662 -2.77 -19.98 25.35
N ASN A 663 -3.60 -19.83 24.31
CA ASN A 663 -4.55 -18.71 24.17
C ASN A 663 -5.88 -18.91 24.91
N GLN A 664 -6.24 -20.15 25.24
CA GLN A 664 -7.39 -20.45 26.08
C GLN A 664 -7.06 -20.13 27.55
N GLU A 665 -5.84 -20.46 27.96
CA GLU A 665 -5.34 -20.23 29.31
C GLU A 665 -5.16 -18.73 29.64
N SER A 666 -4.72 -17.91 28.68
CA SER A 666 -4.56 -16.46 28.87
C SER A 666 -5.89 -15.70 29.01
N ASN A 667 -6.89 -16.06 28.20
CA ASN A 667 -8.25 -15.49 28.25
C ASN A 667 -9.01 -15.92 29.52
N GLU A 668 -8.84 -17.17 29.95
CA GLU A 668 -9.39 -17.67 31.22
C GLU A 668 -8.75 -16.96 32.42
N LYS A 669 -7.41 -16.80 32.42
CA LYS A 669 -6.68 -16.02 33.44
C LYS A 669 -7.14 -14.55 33.51
N MET A 670 -7.42 -13.91 32.37
CA MET A 670 -7.90 -12.53 32.33
C MET A 670 -9.33 -12.40 32.88
N MET A 671 -10.22 -13.33 32.53
CA MET A 671 -11.60 -13.35 33.04
C MET A 671 -11.65 -13.64 34.54
N VAL A 672 -10.82 -14.55 35.05
CA VAL A 672 -10.69 -14.81 36.50
C VAL A 672 -10.23 -13.56 37.24
N LYS A 673 -9.23 -12.83 36.71
CA LYS A 673 -8.78 -11.55 37.28
C LYS A 673 -9.91 -10.51 37.32
N LEU A 674 -10.69 -10.38 36.24
CA LEU A 674 -11.83 -9.45 36.18
C LEU A 674 -12.93 -9.81 37.17
N MET A 675 -13.26 -11.10 37.35
CA MET A 675 -14.24 -11.56 38.33
C MET A 675 -13.79 -11.28 39.77
N ASN A 676 -12.49 -11.44 40.06
CA ASN A 676 -11.92 -11.14 41.38
C ASN A 676 -12.02 -9.65 41.73
N VAL A 677 -11.69 -8.75 40.79
CA VAL A 677 -11.84 -7.29 40.96
C VAL A 677 -13.30 -6.92 41.16
N LEU A 678 -14.22 -7.53 40.40
CA LEU A 678 -15.66 -7.28 40.51
C LEU A 678 -16.21 -7.65 41.89
N LYS A 679 -15.87 -8.85 42.37
CA LYS A 679 -16.27 -9.37 43.70
C LYS A 679 -15.69 -8.53 44.82
N HIS A 680 -14.43 -8.14 44.70
CA HIS A 680 -13.78 -7.24 45.65
C HIS A 680 -14.46 -5.87 45.68
N ALA A 681 -14.68 -5.25 44.52
CA ALA A 681 -15.26 -3.91 44.42
C ALA A 681 -16.70 -3.83 44.97
N SER A 682 -17.49 -4.91 44.86
CA SER A 682 -18.86 -4.96 45.38
C SER A 682 -18.93 -5.12 46.92
N GLN A 683 -17.85 -5.58 47.55
CA GLN A 683 -17.78 -5.85 48.99
C GLN A 683 -16.89 -4.85 49.74
N CYS A 684 -16.09 -4.07 49.02
CA CYS A 684 -15.13 -3.15 49.61
C CYS A 684 -15.83 -1.90 50.19
N CYS A 685 -15.65 -1.63 51.49
CA CYS A 685 -16.27 -0.50 52.19
C CYS A 685 -15.57 0.86 51.98
N ARG A 686 -14.41 0.90 51.29
CA ARG A 686 -13.67 2.15 51.04
C ARG A 686 -14.34 2.97 49.93
N HIS A 687 -14.96 4.11 50.24
CA HIS A 687 -15.58 4.98 49.22
C HIS A 687 -14.54 5.64 48.32
N ALA A 688 -14.95 6.04 47.10
CA ALA A 688 -14.08 6.73 46.15
C ALA A 688 -13.62 8.12 46.62
N SER A 689 -14.14 8.61 47.76
CA SER A 689 -13.91 9.93 48.34
C SER A 689 -13.13 9.93 49.66
N ASN A 690 -12.62 8.78 50.15
CA ASN A 690 -11.80 8.73 51.37
C ASN A 690 -10.31 8.96 51.05
N ALA A 691 -9.58 9.57 52.00
CA ALA A 691 -8.19 10.03 51.84
C ALA A 691 -7.15 8.91 51.57
N GLU A 692 -7.52 7.64 51.68
CA GLU A 692 -6.68 6.50 51.24
C GLU A 692 -7.42 5.58 50.27
N PRO A 693 -7.02 5.51 48.98
CA PRO A 693 -7.64 4.62 48.00
C PRO A 693 -7.39 3.14 48.33
N CYS A 694 -8.30 2.27 47.87
CA CYS A 694 -8.15 0.83 48.03
C CYS A 694 -6.92 0.33 47.24
N SER A 695 -6.05 -0.44 47.89
CA SER A 695 -4.84 -1.03 47.29
C SER A 695 -5.12 -2.16 46.30
N TYR A 696 -6.37 -2.64 46.20
CA TYR A 696 -6.74 -3.68 45.25
C TYR A 696 -6.82 -3.11 43.81
N PRO A 697 -6.10 -3.68 42.83
CA PRO A 697 -6.03 -3.16 41.47
C PRO A 697 -7.42 -2.93 40.86
N ASN A 698 -7.64 -1.77 40.24
CA ASN A 698 -8.86 -1.40 39.51
C ASN A 698 -10.17 -1.39 40.32
N CYS A 699 -10.13 -1.54 41.66
CA CYS A 699 -11.31 -1.47 42.54
C CYS A 699 -12.06 -0.13 42.40
N SER A 700 -11.32 0.99 42.31
CA SER A 700 -11.90 2.34 42.17
C SER A 700 -12.65 2.53 40.84
N GLN A 701 -12.16 1.92 39.76
CA GLN A 701 -12.77 2.00 38.42
C GLN A 701 -14.10 1.25 38.37
N ILE A 702 -14.14 0.02 38.91
CA ILE A 702 -15.38 -0.76 38.99
C ILE A 702 -16.42 -0.08 39.90
N LYS A 703 -16.00 0.53 41.01
CA LYS A 703 -16.90 1.31 41.89
C LYS A 703 -17.49 2.53 41.20
N LYS A 704 -16.71 3.26 40.40
CA LYS A 704 -17.22 4.38 39.57
C LYS A 704 -18.28 3.89 38.59
N LEU A 705 -18.09 2.71 38.00
CA LEU A 705 -19.09 2.10 37.11
C LEU A 705 -20.36 1.68 37.86
N PHE A 706 -20.27 1.12 39.07
CA PHE A 706 -21.44 0.83 39.90
C PHE A 706 -22.22 2.10 40.28
N TYR A 707 -21.52 3.14 40.71
CA TYR A 707 -22.11 4.43 41.07
C TYR A 707 -22.75 5.12 39.86
N HIS A 708 -22.10 5.06 38.69
CA HIS A 708 -22.68 5.55 37.44
C HIS A 708 -23.95 4.76 37.08
N ALA A 709 -23.91 3.43 37.15
CA ALA A 709 -25.04 2.58 36.80
C ALA A 709 -26.27 2.80 37.70
N SER A 710 -26.08 3.13 38.98
CA SER A 710 -27.19 3.40 39.90
C SER A 710 -27.89 4.73 39.60
N LYS A 711 -27.15 5.76 39.14
CA LYS A 711 -27.67 7.12 38.90
C LYS A 711 -27.97 7.48 37.43
N CYS A 712 -27.53 6.66 36.46
CA CYS A 712 -27.68 6.99 35.04
C CYS A 712 -29.12 6.75 34.52
N GLU A 713 -29.75 7.81 34.01
CA GLU A 713 -31.10 7.79 33.43
C GLU A 713 -31.14 7.30 31.98
N ILE A 714 -30.03 7.43 31.24
CA ILE A 714 -29.90 7.01 29.83
C ILE A 714 -29.88 5.47 29.71
N ARG A 715 -29.33 4.75 30.71
CA ARG A 715 -29.24 3.27 30.77
C ARG A 715 -28.51 2.64 29.56
N ALA A 716 -28.24 1.33 29.64
CA ALA A 716 -27.50 0.60 28.59
C ALA A 716 -28.29 0.53 27.27
N ASN A 717 -29.61 0.31 27.34
CA ASN A 717 -30.48 0.10 26.18
C ASN A 717 -30.73 1.37 25.37
N ARG A 718 -30.52 2.57 25.94
CA ARG A 718 -30.60 3.85 25.21
C ARG A 718 -29.23 4.47 24.90
N GLY A 719 -28.15 3.69 25.05
CA GLY A 719 -26.85 4.03 24.45
C GLY A 719 -25.72 4.45 25.39
N CYS A 720 -25.90 4.49 26.72
CA CYS A 720 -24.82 4.90 27.62
C CYS A 720 -23.66 3.88 27.65
N GLN A 721 -22.45 4.34 27.32
CA GLN A 721 -21.26 3.49 27.20
C GLN A 721 -20.77 2.94 28.54
N HIS A 722 -20.84 3.73 29.62
CA HIS A 722 -20.49 3.25 30.96
C HIS A 722 -21.49 2.21 31.48
N CYS A 723 -22.79 2.39 31.19
CA CYS A 723 -23.81 1.37 31.46
C CYS A 723 -23.62 0.11 30.61
N LYS A 724 -23.19 0.22 29.35
CA LYS A 724 -22.86 -0.96 28.52
C LYS A 724 -21.67 -1.74 29.06
N LYS A 725 -20.59 -1.05 29.46
CA LYS A 725 -19.38 -1.66 30.06
C LYS A 725 -19.70 -2.44 31.33
N ILE A 726 -20.42 -1.83 32.28
CA ILE A 726 -20.77 -2.52 33.53
C ILE A 726 -21.83 -3.60 33.32
N TRP A 727 -22.77 -3.41 32.38
CA TRP A 727 -23.77 -4.42 32.05
C TRP A 727 -23.14 -5.67 31.43
N PHE A 728 -22.12 -5.53 30.58
CA PHE A 728 -21.34 -6.65 30.04
C PHE A 728 -20.68 -7.46 31.16
N VAL A 729 -20.01 -6.77 32.09
CA VAL A 729 -19.30 -7.41 33.21
C VAL A 729 -20.28 -8.13 34.16
N LEU A 730 -21.42 -7.51 34.48
CA LEU A 730 -22.44 -8.13 35.33
C LEU A 730 -23.14 -9.32 34.65
N THR A 731 -23.34 -9.24 33.33
CA THR A 731 -23.92 -10.34 32.54
C THR A 731 -22.97 -11.53 32.44
N ALA A 732 -21.68 -11.28 32.22
CA ALA A 732 -20.66 -12.33 32.23
C ALA A 732 -20.59 -13.01 33.61
N HIS A 733 -20.63 -12.24 34.69
CA HIS A 733 -20.68 -12.77 36.05
C HIS A 733 -21.94 -13.61 36.30
N SER A 734 -23.14 -13.12 35.97
CA SER A 734 -24.40 -13.82 36.28
C SER A 734 -24.53 -15.17 35.57
N ARG A 735 -23.93 -15.32 34.38
CA ARG A 735 -23.94 -16.58 33.61
C ARG A 735 -23.11 -17.69 34.26
N ASN A 736 -22.05 -17.31 34.97
CA ASN A 736 -21.08 -18.24 35.56
C ASN A 736 -21.19 -18.33 37.09
N CYS A 737 -22.01 -17.49 37.71
CA CYS A 737 -22.18 -17.43 39.16
C CYS A 737 -23.13 -18.52 39.67
N LYS A 738 -22.65 -19.40 40.53
CA LYS A 738 -23.46 -20.44 41.22
C LYS A 738 -23.90 -20.04 42.64
N ASP A 739 -23.44 -18.89 43.12
CA ASP A 739 -23.76 -18.38 44.46
C ASP A 739 -25.20 -17.85 44.52
N LEU A 740 -25.98 -18.36 45.47
CA LEU A 740 -27.38 -18.00 45.71
C LEU A 740 -27.51 -16.66 46.47
N GLU A 741 -26.50 -16.30 47.27
CA GLU A 741 -26.44 -15.04 48.03
C GLU A 741 -25.38 -14.08 47.48
N CYS A 742 -25.26 -14.04 46.16
CA CYS A 742 -24.25 -13.24 45.50
C CYS A 742 -24.46 -11.73 45.77
N ARG A 743 -23.48 -11.09 46.43
CA ARG A 743 -23.49 -9.65 46.77
C ARG A 743 -23.15 -8.72 45.60
N ILE A 744 -22.93 -9.23 44.39
CA ILE A 744 -22.67 -8.41 43.21
C ILE A 744 -24.02 -7.80 42.73
N PRO A 745 -24.09 -6.46 42.54
CA PRO A 745 -25.34 -5.79 42.17
C PRO A 745 -26.01 -6.40 40.94
N ARG A 746 -27.35 -6.56 40.98
CA ARG A 746 -28.18 -7.05 39.85
C ARG A 746 -27.91 -8.50 39.40
N CYS A 747 -27.06 -9.26 40.10
CA CYS A 747 -26.75 -10.65 39.74
C CYS A 747 -28.00 -11.55 39.80
N SER A 748 -28.78 -11.48 40.89
CA SER A 748 -30.04 -12.23 41.05
C SER A 748 -31.09 -11.86 39.99
N ASP A 749 -31.24 -10.57 39.70
CA ASP A 749 -32.20 -10.08 38.69
C ASP A 749 -31.85 -10.60 37.29
N LEU A 750 -30.56 -10.62 36.93
CA LEU A 750 -30.08 -11.12 35.65
C LEU A 750 -30.28 -12.64 35.54
N LYS A 751 -30.00 -13.42 36.60
CA LYS A 751 -30.26 -14.87 36.62
C LYS A 751 -31.74 -15.19 36.39
N LYS A 752 -32.64 -14.54 37.14
CA LYS A 752 -34.10 -14.68 36.97
C LYS A 752 -34.57 -14.29 35.56
N HIS A 753 -33.96 -13.25 34.96
CA HIS A 753 -34.25 -12.85 33.59
C HIS A 753 -33.81 -13.88 32.55
N PHE A 754 -32.64 -14.52 32.75
CA PHE A 754 -32.19 -15.61 31.87
C PHE A 754 -33.05 -16.88 32.02
N GLU A 755 -33.45 -17.23 33.24
CA GLU A 755 -34.36 -18.35 33.51
C GLU A 755 -35.73 -18.16 32.84
N LYS A 756 -36.34 -16.96 32.99
CA LYS A 756 -37.61 -16.63 32.31
C LYS A 756 -37.50 -16.69 30.78
N ARG A 757 -36.38 -16.22 30.20
CA ARG A 757 -36.15 -16.30 28.74
C ARG A 757 -35.99 -17.74 28.25
N SER A 758 -35.33 -18.60 29.02
CA SER A 758 -35.16 -20.01 28.69
C SER A 758 -36.52 -20.71 28.67
N MET A 759 -37.34 -20.50 29.71
CA MET A 759 -38.69 -21.09 29.80
C MET A 759 -39.64 -20.60 28.69
N HIS A 760 -39.55 -19.32 28.29
CA HIS A 760 -40.34 -18.80 27.16
C HIS A 760 -39.91 -19.41 25.81
N SER A 761 -38.61 -19.62 25.60
CA SER A 761 -38.10 -20.27 24.38
C SER A 761 -38.50 -21.74 24.28
N GLU A 762 -38.59 -22.44 25.42
CA GLU A 762 -39.02 -23.83 25.51
C GLU A 762 -40.53 -23.99 25.35
N SER A 763 -41.33 -23.05 25.89
CA SER A 763 -42.77 -22.97 25.68
C SER A 763 -43.13 -22.66 24.22
N SER A 764 -42.41 -21.76 23.55
CA SER A 764 -42.59 -21.49 22.11
C SER A 764 -42.22 -22.71 21.26
N ARG A 765 -41.11 -23.40 21.56
CA ARG A 765 -40.75 -24.65 20.87
C ARG A 765 -41.77 -25.78 21.09
N ARG A 766 -42.37 -25.89 22.28
CA ARG A 766 -43.43 -26.86 22.55
C ARG A 766 -44.74 -26.52 21.83
N SER A 767 -45.08 -25.23 21.70
CA SER A 767 -46.25 -24.77 20.95
C SER A 767 -46.09 -25.02 19.44
N GLU A 768 -44.92 -24.75 18.87
CA GLU A 768 -44.61 -25.00 17.45
C GLU A 768 -44.63 -26.51 17.10
N VAL A 769 -44.23 -27.37 18.04
CA VAL A 769 -44.27 -28.83 17.86
C VAL A 769 -45.71 -29.38 18.01
N LEU A 770 -46.56 -28.78 18.86
CA LEU A 770 -47.97 -29.17 18.98
C LEU A 770 -48.80 -28.75 17.76
N GLU A 771 -48.56 -27.56 17.20
CA GLU A 771 -49.21 -27.11 15.96
C GLU A 771 -48.82 -27.97 14.75
N ALA A 772 -47.59 -28.49 14.72
CA ALA A 772 -47.14 -29.42 13.69
C ALA A 772 -47.77 -30.82 13.78
N PHE A 773 -48.33 -31.22 14.94
CA PHE A 773 -48.94 -32.54 15.15
C PHE A 773 -50.46 -32.57 14.96
N ILE A 774 -51.15 -31.44 15.11
CA ILE A 774 -52.62 -31.36 14.97
C ILE A 774 -53.05 -31.02 13.53
N GLY A 775 -52.10 -30.59 12.68
CA GLY A 775 -52.33 -30.24 11.28
C GLY A 775 -52.01 -31.35 10.26
N GLN A 776 -52.22 -32.63 10.58
CA GLN A 776 -52.21 -33.74 9.61
C GLN A 776 -53.61 -34.23 9.30
#